data_AF-A0AAU9D5Z9-F1
#
_entry.id   AF-A0AAU9D5Z9-F1
#
_cell.length_a   1.000
_cell.length_b   1.000
_cell.length_c   1.000
_cell.angle_alpha   90.00
_cell.angle_beta   90.00
_cell.angle_gamma   90.00
#
_symmetry.space_group_name_H-M   'P 1'
#
loop_
_entity.id
_entity.type
_entity.pdbx_description
1 polymer ?
#
loop_
_entity_poly.entity_id
_entity_poly.type
_entity_poly.pdbx_seq_one_letter_code
_entity_poly.pdbx_strand_id
1 'polypeptide(L)'
;MRIFTITALFVFCHLVSFADPVNKENATDQAIGKCYELKQPGDAVDMGTVGFENEFHLSFWIKAGSIDGYIPNIFFFEDLFIFGLNQRDRNFRIFSFNRNYMPTFRNTAIREHSWQHLIVCYAKDSLTLFQNGIKKGSLHYPLPKSNRSRLKFGGYYESGFYKWKIAKPMFVAEAITDEQAYALYSKTKLKHDLKRGLSFFSGRDKDGFTKAFGAEVANKLWEASGDGKSGYLNIPRDNKVFPKISNVRSGNSGTVCLWVLPVTEQDSVKKTYSRGALFNIDNAFRISLVNQRSLSFIPFASGNTTHTSRLPISKNYPSHFAITFSEHGNATFYFNGILVTRAPIGIFTPFPKAEVEIGTDYWEFDFEGKIYDVGYWTRELSKREIFELYSYPEASTDLLQEEAKVTTNETSTHVVITVILIMLILVIAYWSNRLTNNKQKKNRAKKSDVTPKTKRPAKRQESGHKHKIKLLGPLEVLNSEQENAVTNMPPKLKEIFAFILLRSIENRPVRTAELHDIFWPNYSHQKSKNNRSVSIRRIRETLENSPYVKLVYDRAGLWTVICDDYETCDFAELRELIRNGNPEYLKLITGILERGKFFPSEKYQSLRPFRLELNELLRHCFETLKKSTSQLDQKERARLLEAMLLHDPGFKACEEALNAVS
;
A
#
# COMPACT_ATOMS: atom_id res chain seq x y z
N MET A 1 3.03 50.16 -35.10
CA MET A 1 4.31 50.73 -35.59
C MET A 1 5.22 50.94 -34.38
N ARG A 2 6.37 50.26 -34.40
CA ARG A 2 7.63 50.41 -33.63
C ARG A 2 7.62 50.89 -32.16
N ILE A 3 7.97 50.02 -31.19
CA ILE A 3 9.30 49.74 -30.55
C ILE A 3 9.72 50.82 -29.51
N PHE A 4 9.90 50.42 -28.24
CA PHE A 4 11.14 50.49 -27.41
C PHE A 4 10.78 50.31 -25.90
N THR A 5 10.98 49.16 -25.25
CA THR A 5 12.14 48.64 -24.44
C THR A 5 12.42 49.25 -23.04
N ILE A 6 12.46 48.36 -22.02
CA ILE A 6 13.39 48.28 -20.84
C ILE A 6 13.16 49.38 -19.75
N THR A 7 12.95 49.16 -18.44
CA THR A 7 13.74 48.41 -17.42
C THR A 7 13.06 48.48 -16.04
N ALA A 8 13.39 47.52 -15.17
CA ALA A 8 13.55 47.59 -13.69
C ALA A 8 12.29 47.67 -12.79
N LEU A 9 12.01 46.64 -11.98
CA LEU A 9 12.57 46.30 -10.65
C LEU A 9 12.08 47.21 -9.50
N PHE A 10 11.42 46.56 -8.53
CA PHE A 10 11.09 46.99 -7.16
C PHE A 10 10.05 48.10 -6.98
N VAL A 11 8.95 47.78 -6.29
CA VAL A 11 8.58 48.35 -4.97
C VAL A 11 7.22 47.80 -4.50
N PHE A 12 7.28 47.12 -3.33
CA PHE A 12 6.30 47.06 -2.23
C PHE A 12 5.08 46.12 -2.24
N CYS A 13 5.26 44.98 -1.56
CA CYS A 13 4.65 44.65 -0.27
C CYS A 13 3.59 45.64 0.29
N HIS A 14 2.33 45.18 0.40
CA HIS A 14 1.62 44.88 1.67
C HIS A 14 0.10 44.79 1.43
N LEU A 15 -0.49 43.62 1.72
CA LEU A 15 -1.72 43.49 2.54
C LEU A 15 -1.97 42.00 2.85
N VAL A 16 -1.26 41.58 3.89
CA VAL A 16 -1.60 40.71 5.03
C VAL A 16 -2.99 40.03 5.05
N SER A 17 -2.94 38.71 5.18
CA SER A 17 -3.73 37.80 6.05
C SER A 17 -5.24 37.68 5.86
N PHE A 18 -5.70 36.47 5.51
CA PHE A 18 -6.45 35.58 6.42
C PHE A 18 -6.81 34.27 5.67
N ALA A 19 -6.13 33.19 6.01
CA ALA A 19 -6.67 31.82 5.93
C ALA A 19 -5.82 30.94 6.86
N ASP A 20 -6.34 30.71 8.05
CA ASP A 20 -5.73 29.94 9.13
C ASP A 20 -5.49 28.45 8.78
N PRO A 21 -4.58 27.78 9.51
CA PRO A 21 -3.98 26.51 9.14
C PRO A 21 -4.89 25.33 9.52
N VAL A 22 -5.39 24.58 8.54
CA VAL A 22 -6.11 23.34 8.81
C VAL A 22 -5.12 22.17 8.90
N ASN A 23 -4.96 21.69 10.14
CA ASN A 23 -4.46 20.41 10.60
C ASN A 23 -2.95 20.11 10.52
N LYS A 24 -2.24 20.68 11.49
CA LYS A 24 -1.09 20.05 12.16
C LYS A 24 -1.57 18.83 12.97
N GLU A 25 -1.64 17.66 12.36
CA GLU A 25 -1.59 16.38 13.08
C GLU A 25 -1.04 15.29 12.13
N ASN A 26 -0.01 14.56 12.61
CA ASN A 26 0.58 13.34 12.05
C ASN A 26 1.61 13.44 10.89
N ALA A 27 2.61 14.32 11.03
CA ALA A 27 3.80 14.31 10.16
C ALA A 27 5.00 13.49 10.70
N THR A 28 4.86 12.75 11.81
CA THR A 28 6.00 12.19 12.58
C THR A 28 6.19 10.68 12.57
N ASP A 29 5.40 9.91 11.81
CA ASP A 29 5.36 8.45 12.03
C ASP A 29 5.95 7.55 10.96
N GLN A 30 6.45 8.07 9.86
CA GLN A 30 6.25 7.27 8.66
C GLN A 30 7.33 7.65 7.66
N ALA A 31 8.43 6.92 7.69
CA ALA A 31 9.52 7.07 6.74
C ALA A 31 10.37 5.79 6.69
N ILE A 32 9.75 4.65 6.40
CA ILE A 32 10.39 3.44 5.85
C ILE A 32 9.29 2.77 5.04
N GLY A 33 9.54 2.45 3.77
CA GLY A 33 8.49 1.85 2.93
C GLY A 33 7.29 2.78 2.66
N LYS A 34 7.44 4.09 2.86
CA LYS A 34 6.38 5.05 2.60
C LYS A 34 6.10 5.17 1.11
N CYS A 35 4.85 4.92 0.77
CA CYS A 35 4.22 5.38 -0.46
C CYS A 35 3.77 6.84 -0.24
N TYR A 36 4.46 7.79 -0.86
CA TYR A 36 4.02 9.17 -0.96
C TYR A 36 2.88 9.23 -1.97
N GLU A 37 1.71 9.68 -1.53
CA GLU A 37 0.58 9.91 -2.42
C GLU A 37 0.51 11.41 -2.71
N LEU A 38 0.91 11.80 -3.92
CA LEU A 38 0.72 13.14 -4.45
C LEU A 38 -0.75 13.23 -4.88
N LYS A 39 -1.53 14.12 -4.27
CA LYS A 39 -3.00 14.19 -4.44
C LYS A 39 -3.46 15.46 -5.14
N GLN A 40 -2.71 16.55 -5.00
CA GLN A 40 -3.06 17.88 -5.49
C GLN A 40 -1.96 18.48 -6.37
N PRO A 41 -2.29 19.42 -7.28
CA PRO A 41 -1.29 20.19 -8.03
C PRO A 41 -0.32 20.90 -7.07
N GLY A 42 0.97 20.81 -7.36
CA GLY A 42 2.01 21.39 -6.51
C GLY A 42 2.47 20.48 -5.36
N ASP A 43 1.82 19.35 -5.11
CA ASP A 43 2.33 18.35 -4.17
C ASP A 43 3.71 17.88 -4.64
N ALA A 44 4.71 18.11 -3.79
CA ALA A 44 6.08 17.70 -4.03
C ALA A 44 6.68 17.06 -2.79
N VAL A 45 7.48 16.02 -3.01
CA VAL A 45 8.34 15.41 -2.00
C VAL A 45 9.74 15.93 -2.22
N ASP A 46 10.22 16.73 -1.28
CA ASP A 46 11.58 17.27 -1.31
C ASP A 46 12.58 16.28 -0.73
N MET A 47 13.55 15.87 -1.55
CA MET A 47 14.62 14.95 -1.17
C MET A 47 15.84 15.69 -0.60
N GLY A 48 15.85 17.02 -0.65
CA GLY A 48 16.94 17.85 -0.20
C GLY A 48 18.03 18.03 -1.25
N THR A 49 19.20 18.46 -0.78
CA THR A 49 20.36 18.79 -1.62
C THR A 49 21.19 17.55 -1.91
N VAL A 50 21.41 17.25 -3.18
CA VAL A 50 22.22 16.14 -3.67
C VAL A 50 23.36 16.64 -4.55
N GLY A 51 24.43 15.85 -4.63
CA GLY A 51 25.60 16.16 -5.45
C GLY A 51 26.11 14.94 -6.19
N PHE A 52 26.65 15.15 -7.38
CA PHE A 52 27.27 14.17 -8.25
C PHE A 52 28.29 14.83 -9.16
N GLU A 53 29.33 14.08 -9.55
CA GLU A 53 30.33 14.57 -10.49
C GLU A 53 29.94 14.26 -11.92
N ASN A 54 30.12 13.01 -12.36
CA ASN A 54 29.91 12.58 -13.74
C ASN A 54 28.93 11.41 -13.86
N GLU A 55 28.42 10.92 -12.73
CA GLU A 55 27.54 9.76 -12.68
C GLU A 55 26.61 9.82 -11.47
N PHE A 56 25.40 9.31 -11.66
CA PHE A 56 24.42 9.07 -10.59
C PHE A 56 23.37 8.07 -11.05
N HIS A 57 22.60 7.52 -10.12
CA HIS A 57 21.31 6.92 -10.44
C HIS A 57 20.24 7.30 -9.42
N LEU A 58 19.01 7.38 -9.92
CA LEU A 58 17.81 7.61 -9.14
C LEU A 58 16.90 6.39 -9.30
N SER A 59 16.57 5.70 -8.22
CA SER A 59 15.72 4.49 -8.22
C SER A 59 14.47 4.74 -7.39
N PHE A 60 13.31 4.39 -7.91
CA PHE A 60 12.04 4.64 -7.23
C PHE A 60 10.91 3.81 -7.83
N TRP A 61 9.87 3.56 -7.05
CA TRP A 61 8.64 2.92 -7.51
C TRP A 61 7.58 3.97 -7.77
N ILE A 62 6.84 3.81 -8.87
CA ILE A 62 5.70 4.65 -9.20
C ILE A 62 4.46 3.81 -9.44
N LYS A 63 3.31 4.34 -9.06
CA LYS A 63 1.99 3.86 -9.47
C LYS A 63 1.16 5.07 -9.86
N ALA A 64 0.90 5.18 -11.16
CA ALA A 64 0.05 6.23 -11.69
C ALA A 64 -1.42 5.94 -11.34
N GLY A 65 -2.19 7.00 -11.04
CA GLY A 65 -3.65 6.98 -10.99
C GLY A 65 -4.24 6.88 -12.40
N SER A 66 -4.88 7.95 -12.89
CA SER A 66 -5.20 8.15 -14.32
C SER A 66 -4.21 9.16 -14.92
N ILE A 67 -3.89 9.04 -16.22
CA ILE A 67 -2.89 9.85 -16.94
C ILE A 67 -3.58 10.82 -17.94
N ASP A 68 -4.79 11.31 -17.64
CA ASP A 68 -5.54 12.20 -18.54
C ASP A 68 -5.12 13.70 -18.39
N GLY A 69 -4.46 14.30 -19.40
CA GLY A 69 -4.20 15.75 -19.48
C GLY A 69 -2.73 16.22 -19.69
N TYR A 70 -2.32 17.33 -19.03
CA TYR A 70 -1.02 18.02 -19.14
C TYR A 70 0.21 17.21 -18.60
N ILE A 71 1.45 17.63 -18.91
CA ILE A 71 2.73 16.91 -18.65
C ILE A 71 2.88 16.51 -17.17
N PRO A 72 2.91 15.20 -16.82
CA PRO A 72 3.22 14.74 -15.47
C PRO A 72 4.72 14.80 -15.20
N ASN A 73 5.12 15.63 -14.25
CA ASN A 73 6.47 15.64 -13.71
C ASN A 73 6.60 14.56 -12.64
N ILE A 74 7.64 13.75 -12.74
CA ILE A 74 7.91 12.67 -11.79
C ILE A 74 8.95 13.12 -10.78
N PHE A 75 10.07 13.64 -11.27
CA PHE A 75 11.06 14.30 -10.43
C PHE A 75 11.76 15.42 -11.19
N PHE A 76 12.39 16.32 -10.47
CA PHE A 76 13.22 17.36 -11.04
C PHE A 76 14.39 17.70 -10.12
N PHE A 77 15.45 18.14 -10.76
CA PHE A 77 16.55 18.85 -10.15
C PHE A 77 16.33 20.34 -10.42
N GLU A 78 16.20 21.17 -9.38
CA GLU A 78 15.81 22.59 -9.50
C GLU A 78 16.61 23.36 -10.56
N ASP A 79 17.91 23.06 -10.69
CA ASP A 79 18.83 23.81 -11.57
C ASP A 79 19.25 23.04 -12.83
N LEU A 80 18.74 21.83 -13.06
CA LEU A 80 19.25 20.96 -14.13
C LEU A 80 18.17 20.56 -15.13
N PHE A 81 17.24 19.69 -14.72
CA PHE A 81 16.23 19.15 -15.61
C PHE A 81 15.05 18.57 -14.83
N ILE A 82 13.93 18.44 -15.54
CA ILE A 82 12.74 17.71 -15.11
C ILE A 82 12.66 16.40 -15.87
N PHE A 83 12.30 15.33 -15.16
CA PHE A 83 11.96 14.04 -15.73
C PHE A 83 10.47 13.79 -15.56
N GLY A 84 9.77 13.55 -16.68
CA GLY A 84 8.32 13.39 -16.69
C GLY A 84 7.83 12.62 -17.90
N LEU A 85 6.52 12.65 -18.17
CA LEU A 85 5.95 12.06 -19.38
C LEU A 85 5.64 13.10 -20.43
N ASN A 86 5.82 12.74 -21.70
CA ASN A 86 5.31 13.52 -22.82
C ASN A 86 3.79 13.38 -22.94
N GLN A 87 3.09 14.51 -23.08
CA GLN A 87 1.62 14.58 -23.22
C GLN A 87 1.05 13.73 -24.36
N ARG A 88 1.75 13.64 -25.50
CA ARG A 88 1.18 13.01 -26.71
C ARG A 88 1.34 11.51 -26.73
N ASP A 89 2.52 11.00 -26.39
CA ASP A 89 2.88 9.60 -26.56
C ASP A 89 3.08 8.87 -25.22
N ARG A 90 2.96 9.58 -24.08
CA ARG A 90 3.11 9.05 -22.71
C ARG A 90 4.45 8.35 -22.47
N ASN A 91 5.46 8.67 -23.27
CA ASN A 91 6.83 8.19 -23.09
C ASN A 91 7.59 9.09 -22.09
N PHE A 92 8.61 8.54 -21.41
CA PHE A 92 9.43 9.34 -20.51
C PHE A 92 10.28 10.34 -21.28
N ARG A 93 10.30 11.58 -20.80
CA ARG A 93 11.00 12.70 -21.42
C ARG A 93 11.76 13.51 -20.39
N ILE A 94 12.88 14.05 -20.84
CA ILE A 94 13.66 15.03 -20.09
C ILE A 94 13.31 16.42 -20.61
N PHE A 95 12.90 17.31 -19.71
CA PHE A 95 12.67 18.72 -19.98
C PHE A 95 13.82 19.52 -19.37
N SER A 96 14.62 20.16 -20.22
CA SER A 96 15.72 21.01 -19.80
C SER A 96 15.24 22.45 -19.60
N PHE A 97 15.74 23.12 -18.56
CA PHE A 97 15.51 24.56 -18.36
C PHE A 97 16.34 25.42 -19.31
N ASN A 98 17.49 24.91 -19.75
CA ASN A 98 18.53 25.68 -20.43
C ASN A 98 18.90 25.14 -21.82
N ARG A 99 18.13 24.17 -22.36
CA ARG A 99 18.42 23.56 -23.68
C ARG A 99 17.16 23.37 -24.52
N ASN A 100 17.30 23.58 -25.83
CA ASN A 100 16.26 23.30 -26.84
C ASN A 100 16.12 21.80 -27.18
N TYR A 101 16.81 20.92 -26.46
CA TYR A 101 16.82 19.48 -26.69
C TYR A 101 16.09 18.75 -25.54
N MET A 102 14.96 18.13 -25.87
CA MET A 102 14.11 17.39 -24.94
C MET A 102 14.02 15.91 -25.34
N PRO A 103 15.05 15.11 -25.02
CA PRO A 103 15.11 13.72 -25.44
C PRO A 103 14.03 12.87 -24.77
N THR A 104 13.53 11.88 -25.52
CA THR A 104 12.42 11.00 -25.12
C THR A 104 12.85 9.55 -25.23
N PHE A 105 12.61 8.77 -24.18
CA PHE A 105 12.78 7.32 -24.19
C PHE A 105 11.56 6.69 -24.87
N ARG A 106 11.76 5.96 -25.97
CA ARG A 106 10.64 5.32 -26.70
C ARG A 106 10.27 3.98 -26.06
N ASN A 107 9.02 3.56 -26.25
CA ASN A 107 8.47 2.28 -25.75
C ASN A 107 8.50 2.15 -24.23
N THR A 108 8.18 3.25 -23.53
CA THR A 108 8.22 3.32 -22.06
C THR A 108 6.89 3.75 -21.47
N ALA A 109 5.79 3.43 -22.16
CA ALA A 109 4.45 3.78 -21.70
C ALA A 109 4.22 3.24 -20.28
N ILE A 110 3.70 4.11 -19.41
CA ILE A 110 3.30 3.76 -18.05
C ILE A 110 1.97 3.02 -18.09
N ARG A 111 1.87 1.95 -17.32
CA ARG A 111 0.62 1.27 -16.99
C ARG A 111 -0.06 1.94 -15.79
N GLU A 112 -1.25 2.47 -16.00
CA GLU A 112 -2.10 3.01 -14.94
C GLU A 112 -2.41 1.96 -13.89
N HIS A 113 -2.55 2.41 -12.64
CA HIS A 113 -2.92 1.58 -11.50
C HIS A 113 -2.01 0.36 -11.23
N SER A 114 -0.80 0.34 -11.78
CA SER A 114 0.20 -0.71 -11.52
C SER A 114 1.53 -0.11 -11.06
N TRP A 115 2.21 -0.85 -10.18
CA TRP A 115 3.53 -0.48 -9.70
C TRP A 115 4.57 -0.75 -10.77
N GLN A 116 5.42 0.24 -10.98
CA GLN A 116 6.55 0.14 -11.89
C GLN A 116 7.79 0.68 -11.20
N HIS A 117 8.88 -0.06 -11.30
CA HIS A 117 10.18 0.37 -10.82
C HIS A 117 10.88 1.13 -11.93
N LEU A 118 11.36 2.33 -11.61
CA LEU A 118 12.14 3.14 -12.52
C LEU A 118 13.52 3.38 -11.93
N ILE A 119 14.53 3.29 -12.79
CA ILE A 119 15.87 3.75 -12.48
C ILE A 119 16.34 4.68 -13.59
N VAL A 120 16.65 5.92 -13.25
CA VAL A 120 17.27 6.88 -14.16
C VAL A 120 18.75 6.98 -13.78
N CYS A 121 19.62 6.47 -14.64
CA CYS A 121 21.06 6.45 -14.44
C CYS A 121 21.75 7.43 -15.39
N TYR A 122 22.56 8.33 -14.86
CA TYR A 122 23.47 9.16 -15.63
C TYR A 122 24.88 8.61 -15.52
N ALA A 123 25.58 8.46 -16.65
CA ALA A 123 27.00 8.14 -16.69
C ALA A 123 27.59 8.57 -18.03
N LYS A 124 28.77 9.22 -18.02
CA LYS A 124 29.54 9.56 -19.24
C LYS A 124 28.68 10.26 -20.32
N ASP A 125 28.02 11.36 -19.94
CA ASP A 125 27.13 12.13 -20.81
C ASP A 125 25.94 11.35 -21.39
N SER A 126 25.55 10.24 -20.75
CA SER A 126 24.40 9.45 -21.16
C SER A 126 23.43 9.24 -20.00
N LEU A 127 22.15 9.51 -20.26
CA LEU A 127 21.03 9.14 -19.39
C LEU A 127 20.44 7.82 -19.88
N THR A 128 20.51 6.81 -19.04
CA THR A 128 19.93 5.48 -19.25
C THR A 128 18.70 5.32 -18.37
N LEU A 129 17.61 4.82 -18.96
CA LEU A 129 16.40 4.48 -18.22
C LEU A 129 16.28 2.96 -18.10
N PHE A 130 16.08 2.48 -16.88
CA PHE A 130 15.61 1.13 -16.61
C PHE A 130 14.17 1.19 -16.11
N GLN A 131 13.34 0.28 -16.59
CA GLN A 131 11.96 0.11 -16.15
C GLN A 131 11.74 -1.36 -15.85
N ASN A 132 11.33 -1.67 -14.62
CA ASN A 132 11.14 -3.04 -14.12
C ASN A 132 12.37 -3.92 -14.37
N GLY A 133 13.55 -3.41 -14.03
CA GLY A 133 14.82 -4.12 -14.18
C GLY A 133 15.32 -4.27 -15.63
N ILE A 134 14.58 -3.77 -16.63
CA ILE A 134 14.95 -3.86 -18.05
C ILE A 134 15.40 -2.49 -18.54
N LYS A 135 16.57 -2.44 -19.18
CA LYS A 135 17.07 -1.24 -19.86
C LYS A 135 16.17 -0.86 -21.03
N LYS A 136 15.60 0.34 -21.00
CA LYS A 136 14.71 0.87 -22.04
C LYS A 136 15.45 1.66 -23.11
N GLY A 137 16.62 2.18 -22.77
CA GLY A 137 17.48 2.87 -23.72
C GLY A 137 18.42 3.83 -23.00
N SER A 138 19.33 4.39 -23.78
CA SER A 138 20.30 5.39 -23.36
C SER A 138 20.21 6.57 -24.32
N LEU A 139 20.14 7.77 -23.77
CA LEU A 139 20.07 9.02 -24.51
C LEU A 139 21.34 9.80 -24.21
N HIS A 140 21.98 10.35 -25.25
CA HIS A 140 23.06 11.29 -25.03
C HIS A 140 22.48 12.57 -24.42
N TYR A 141 22.98 12.94 -23.24
CA TYR A 141 22.50 14.09 -22.48
C TYR A 141 23.62 14.57 -21.53
N PRO A 142 24.53 15.45 -22.00
CA PRO A 142 25.64 15.90 -21.17
C PRO A 142 25.12 16.78 -20.03
N LEU A 143 25.26 16.34 -18.79
CA LEU A 143 24.86 17.10 -17.60
C LEU A 143 26.07 17.81 -16.98
N PRO A 144 25.93 19.07 -16.53
CA PRO A 144 26.96 19.70 -15.73
C PRO A 144 27.05 19.01 -14.36
N LYS A 145 28.28 18.93 -13.83
CA LYS A 145 28.54 18.54 -12.43
C LYS A 145 27.73 19.43 -11.50
N SER A 146 27.16 18.85 -10.45
CA SER A 146 26.47 19.62 -9.41
C SER A 146 26.82 19.09 -8.02
N ASN A 147 27.19 19.99 -7.11
CA ASN A 147 27.47 19.63 -5.72
C ASN A 147 26.32 20.04 -4.78
N ARG A 148 25.29 20.71 -5.29
CA ARG A 148 24.25 21.37 -4.48
C ARG A 148 22.85 21.39 -5.14
N SER A 149 22.57 20.53 -6.11
CA SER A 149 21.24 20.55 -6.74
C SER A 149 20.18 20.02 -5.79
N ARG A 150 19.01 20.67 -5.76
CA ARG A 150 17.87 20.20 -4.96
C ARG A 150 17.03 19.24 -5.78
N LEU A 151 16.82 18.02 -5.25
CA LEU A 151 16.06 16.97 -5.90
C LEU A 151 14.65 16.91 -5.29
N LYS A 152 13.63 16.90 -6.14
CA LYS A 152 12.23 16.83 -5.73
C LYS A 152 11.47 15.84 -6.60
N PHE A 153 10.52 15.12 -6.01
CA PHE A 153 9.54 14.31 -6.74
C PHE A 153 8.20 15.05 -6.76
N GLY A 154 7.51 15.08 -7.89
CA GLY A 154 6.27 15.84 -8.05
C GLY A 154 6.49 17.33 -8.36
N GLY A 155 5.55 18.17 -7.91
CA GLY A 155 5.28 19.57 -8.29
C GLY A 155 6.41 20.40 -8.92
N TYR A 156 6.19 20.83 -10.17
CA TYR A 156 6.86 21.98 -10.79
C TYR A 156 5.79 22.95 -11.32
N TYR A 157 6.08 24.25 -11.35
CA TYR A 157 5.16 25.37 -11.64
C TYR A 157 4.11 25.04 -12.72
N GLU A 158 2.84 25.35 -12.39
CA GLU A 158 1.63 25.22 -13.24
C GLU A 158 1.39 23.83 -13.89
N SER A 159 1.96 22.75 -13.36
CA SER A 159 1.70 21.39 -13.85
C SER A 159 0.38 20.82 -13.32
N GLY A 160 -0.43 20.27 -14.23
CA GLY A 160 -1.80 19.80 -13.98
C GLY A 160 -1.95 18.67 -12.95
N PHE A 161 -3.21 18.46 -12.56
CA PHE A 161 -3.69 17.51 -11.55
C PHE A 161 -3.30 16.05 -11.86
N TYR A 162 -2.53 15.37 -11.00
CA TYR A 162 -2.44 13.90 -11.02
C TYR A 162 -2.19 13.25 -9.66
N LYS A 163 -2.82 12.08 -9.48
CA LYS A 163 -2.64 11.23 -8.31
C LYS A 163 -1.52 10.22 -8.55
N TRP A 164 -0.31 10.53 -8.08
CA TRP A 164 0.82 9.61 -8.12
C TRP A 164 1.04 8.98 -6.77
N LYS A 165 1.40 7.70 -6.80
CA LYS A 165 1.99 7.01 -5.67
C LYS A 165 3.46 6.80 -5.98
N ILE A 166 4.33 7.46 -5.22
CA ILE A 166 5.78 7.31 -5.32
C ILE A 166 6.24 6.59 -4.08
N ALA A 167 6.90 5.46 -4.24
CA ALA A 167 7.43 4.71 -3.12
C ALA A 167 8.93 4.56 -3.25
N LYS A 168 9.62 4.69 -2.11
CA LYS A 168 11.04 4.37 -1.96
C LYS A 168 11.95 5.14 -2.94
N PRO A 169 11.84 6.47 -3.05
CA PRO A 169 12.80 7.23 -3.83
C PRO A 169 14.21 7.14 -3.24
N MET A 170 15.19 6.87 -4.10
CA MET A 170 16.61 6.76 -3.78
C MET A 170 17.43 7.52 -4.81
N PHE A 171 18.39 8.33 -4.34
CA PHE A 171 19.43 8.94 -5.16
C PHE A 171 20.81 8.43 -4.73
N VAL A 172 21.66 8.12 -5.71
CA VAL A 172 23.03 7.64 -5.51
C VAL A 172 23.95 8.33 -6.51
N ALA A 173 25.08 8.87 -6.06
CA ALA A 173 26.07 9.56 -6.90
C ALA A 173 27.05 8.61 -7.62
N GLU A 174 26.55 7.48 -8.12
CA GLU A 174 27.30 6.47 -8.87
C GLU A 174 26.44 5.93 -10.01
N ALA A 175 27.07 5.48 -11.09
CA ALA A 175 26.37 4.76 -12.14
C ALA A 175 25.91 3.37 -11.63
N ILE A 176 24.82 2.87 -12.21
CA ILE A 176 24.34 1.52 -11.96
C ILE A 176 24.51 0.65 -13.20
N THR A 177 24.94 -0.59 -12.99
CA THR A 177 25.04 -1.60 -14.06
C THR A 177 23.68 -2.24 -14.34
N ASP A 178 23.53 -2.84 -15.51
CA ASP A 178 22.32 -3.57 -15.91
C ASP A 178 21.98 -4.70 -14.91
N GLU A 179 23.00 -5.41 -14.39
CA GLU A 179 22.83 -6.46 -13.38
C GLU A 179 22.33 -5.91 -12.04
N GLN A 180 22.89 -4.80 -11.57
CA GLN A 180 22.47 -4.14 -10.33
C GLN A 180 21.05 -3.56 -10.47
N ALA A 181 20.72 -2.98 -11.63
CA ALA A 181 19.39 -2.49 -11.94
C ALA A 181 18.35 -3.63 -11.94
N TYR A 182 18.69 -4.77 -12.55
CA TYR A 182 17.86 -5.96 -12.50
C TYR A 182 17.74 -6.54 -11.08
N ALA A 183 18.82 -6.55 -10.29
CA ALA A 183 18.81 -7.03 -8.91
C ALA A 183 17.91 -6.18 -8.01
N LEU A 184 17.95 -4.85 -8.16
CA LEU A 184 17.05 -3.93 -7.46
C LEU A 184 15.57 -4.19 -7.76
N TYR A 185 15.26 -4.62 -8.99
CA TYR A 185 13.90 -4.98 -9.39
C TYR A 185 13.49 -6.39 -8.95
N SER A 186 14.34 -7.38 -9.19
CA SER A 186 14.00 -8.81 -9.20
C SER A 186 13.91 -9.49 -7.83
N LYS A 187 14.15 -8.76 -6.73
CA LYS A 187 14.03 -9.27 -5.35
C LYS A 187 14.78 -10.59 -5.13
N THR A 188 16.11 -10.55 -5.06
CA THR A 188 16.84 -11.69 -4.50
C THR A 188 16.50 -11.83 -3.01
N LYS A 189 15.86 -12.95 -2.63
CA LYS A 189 15.71 -13.38 -1.23
C LYS A 189 17.04 -13.18 -0.50
N LEU A 190 17.03 -12.59 0.69
CA LEU A 190 18.24 -12.46 1.51
C LEU A 190 18.90 -13.84 1.64
N LYS A 191 20.15 -13.97 1.19
CA LYS A 191 20.87 -15.25 1.26
C LYS A 191 20.93 -15.73 2.71
N HIS A 192 20.89 -17.04 2.90
CA HIS A 192 20.90 -17.68 4.23
C HIS A 192 22.10 -17.23 5.10
N ASP A 193 23.22 -16.80 4.51
CA ASP A 193 24.41 -16.31 5.22
C ASP A 193 24.34 -14.85 5.70
N LEU A 194 23.45 -14.04 5.13
CA LEU A 194 23.10 -12.72 5.70
C LEU A 194 22.22 -12.87 6.94
N LYS A 195 21.49 -13.99 7.05
CA LYS A 195 20.66 -14.36 8.22
C LYS A 195 21.46 -14.89 9.42
N ARG A 196 22.78 -15.05 9.31
CA ARG A 196 23.67 -15.58 10.36
C ARG A 196 24.34 -14.51 11.25
N GLY A 197 24.01 -13.22 11.07
CA GLY A 197 24.44 -12.15 11.99
C GLY A 197 23.49 -11.99 13.17
N LEU A 198 23.93 -11.28 14.22
CA LEU A 198 23.07 -10.68 15.23
C LEU A 198 22.22 -9.58 14.57
N SER A 199 21.15 -9.97 13.87
CA SER A 199 20.09 -9.04 13.46
C SER A 199 19.13 -8.88 14.64
N PHE A 200 18.97 -7.65 15.10
CA PHE A 200 18.18 -7.33 16.30
C PHE A 200 16.69 -7.10 15.98
N PHE A 201 16.28 -7.21 14.71
CA PHE A 201 14.95 -6.77 14.25
C PHE A 201 14.35 -7.53 13.05
N SER A 202 14.72 -8.79 12.78
CA SER A 202 13.85 -9.61 11.95
C SER A 202 12.52 -9.80 12.69
N GLY A 203 11.42 -9.30 12.14
CA GLY A 203 10.08 -9.49 12.70
C GLY A 203 9.80 -10.98 12.98
N ARG A 204 8.82 -11.25 13.85
CA ARG A 204 8.39 -12.63 14.16
C ARG A 204 8.01 -13.37 12.88
N ASP A 205 8.94 -14.14 12.34
CA ASP A 205 8.63 -15.20 11.40
C ASP A 205 8.21 -16.45 12.18
N LYS A 206 7.13 -17.09 11.71
CA LYS A 206 6.60 -18.35 12.25
C LYS A 206 7.55 -19.54 12.04
N ASP A 207 8.65 -19.34 11.32
CA ASP A 207 9.63 -20.36 10.97
C ASP A 207 10.95 -20.16 11.73
N GLY A 208 10.91 -20.23 13.07
CA GLY A 208 12.07 -20.64 13.88
C GLY A 208 13.41 -19.88 13.73
N PHE A 209 13.41 -18.57 13.48
CA PHE A 209 14.63 -17.79 13.19
C PHE A 209 15.38 -17.20 14.42
N THR A 210 15.04 -17.57 15.65
CA THR A 210 15.66 -16.97 16.86
C THR A 210 16.28 -18.02 17.77
N LYS A 211 17.54 -18.39 17.53
CA LYS A 211 18.37 -19.10 18.52
C LYS A 211 19.64 -18.32 18.82
N ALA A 212 19.49 -17.34 19.72
CA ALA A 212 20.38 -17.12 20.87
C ALA A 212 20.00 -15.82 21.63
N PHE A 213 19.58 -14.75 20.94
CA PHE A 213 19.35 -13.43 21.56
C PHE A 213 18.14 -12.62 21.04
N GLY A 214 17.47 -13.06 19.97
CA GLY A 214 16.49 -12.24 19.24
C GLY A 214 15.17 -11.94 19.95
N ALA A 215 14.67 -12.80 20.83
CA ALA A 215 13.40 -12.55 21.52
C ALA A 215 13.55 -11.59 22.72
N GLU A 216 14.62 -11.74 23.51
CA GLU A 216 14.86 -10.92 24.70
C GLU A 216 15.23 -9.48 24.32
N VAL A 217 16.08 -9.31 23.31
CA VAL A 217 16.52 -7.99 22.83
C VAL A 217 15.37 -7.27 22.11
N ALA A 218 14.63 -7.96 21.24
CA ALA A 218 13.44 -7.38 20.62
C ALA A 218 12.39 -6.97 21.66
N ASN A 219 12.22 -7.73 22.75
CA ASN A 219 11.34 -7.36 23.86
C ASN A 219 11.85 -6.14 24.64
N LYS A 220 13.15 -6.05 24.95
CA LYS A 220 13.73 -4.86 25.62
C LYS A 220 13.63 -3.59 24.78
N LEU A 221 13.84 -3.70 23.46
CA LEU A 221 13.63 -2.61 22.50
C LEU A 221 12.15 -2.23 22.35
N TRP A 222 11.26 -3.22 22.35
CA TRP A 222 9.81 -3.04 22.34
C TRP A 222 9.30 -2.33 23.60
N GLU A 223 9.80 -2.72 24.77
CA GLU A 223 9.52 -2.06 26.05
C GLU A 223 10.07 -0.62 26.06
N ALA A 224 11.27 -0.39 25.51
CA ALA A 224 11.86 0.95 25.40
C ALA A 224 11.14 1.87 24.39
N SER A 225 10.42 1.33 23.41
CA SER A 225 9.72 2.12 22.38
C SER A 225 8.51 2.91 22.89
N GLY A 226 7.97 2.55 24.06
CA GLY A 226 6.85 3.24 24.72
C GLY A 226 5.46 3.08 24.05
N ASP A 227 5.38 2.76 22.76
CA ASP A 227 4.10 2.62 22.02
C ASP A 227 3.65 1.16 21.79
N GLY A 228 4.55 0.20 22.03
CA GLY A 228 4.27 -1.24 21.93
C GLY A 228 3.75 -1.67 20.55
N LYS A 229 4.11 -0.98 19.47
CA LYS A 229 3.60 -1.28 18.11
C LYS A 229 4.62 -1.15 16.98
N SER A 230 5.67 -0.33 17.14
CA SER A 230 6.26 0.32 15.97
C SER A 230 7.63 -0.18 15.48
N GLY A 231 8.26 -1.15 16.16
CA GLY A 231 9.47 -1.81 15.64
C GLY A 231 10.71 -0.92 15.50
N TYR A 232 10.72 0.25 16.15
CA TYR A 232 11.86 1.16 16.23
C TYR A 232 12.16 1.56 17.68
N LEU A 233 13.42 1.88 17.97
CA LEU A 233 13.82 2.53 19.22
C LEU A 233 13.63 4.04 19.03
N ASN A 234 12.70 4.64 19.79
CA ASN A 234 12.56 6.08 19.87
C ASN A 234 13.36 6.60 21.06
N ILE A 235 14.31 7.49 20.83
CA ILE A 235 15.14 8.08 21.89
C ILE A 235 14.71 9.56 22.03
N PRO A 236 13.69 9.84 22.85
CA PRO A 236 13.28 11.21 23.14
C PRO A 236 14.32 11.90 24.03
N ARG A 237 14.38 13.23 23.93
CA ARG A 237 15.34 14.07 24.68
C ARG A 237 15.26 13.88 26.20
N ASP A 238 14.09 13.53 26.72
CA ASP A 238 13.80 13.53 28.16
C ASP A 238 13.54 12.13 28.76
N ASN A 239 13.50 11.06 27.95
CA ASN A 239 13.24 9.69 28.43
C ASN A 239 14.30 8.71 27.88
N LYS A 240 15.39 8.56 28.64
CA LYS A 240 16.62 7.87 28.26
C LYS A 240 16.58 6.37 28.57
N VAL A 241 15.83 5.57 27.82
CA VAL A 241 15.91 4.10 27.91
C VAL A 241 16.69 3.55 26.73
N PHE A 242 17.88 3.01 27.02
CA PHE A 242 18.78 2.47 26.01
C PHE A 242 18.84 0.94 26.08
N PRO A 243 18.69 0.24 24.94
CA PRO A 243 18.88 -1.20 24.89
C PRO A 243 20.33 -1.57 25.18
N LYS A 244 20.50 -2.48 26.13
CA LYS A 244 21.79 -3.06 26.50
C LYS A 244 21.77 -4.58 26.36
N ILE A 245 22.82 -5.11 25.73
CA ILE A 245 22.96 -6.53 25.39
C ILE A 245 24.32 -7.02 25.90
N SER A 246 24.31 -7.98 26.81
CA SER A 246 25.55 -8.55 27.37
C SER A 246 26.00 -9.81 26.61
N ASN A 247 27.27 -10.16 26.78
CA ASN A 247 27.90 -11.38 26.23
C ASN A 247 27.99 -11.43 24.68
N VAL A 248 28.19 -10.28 24.03
CA VAL A 248 28.41 -10.22 22.58
C VAL A 248 29.91 -10.35 22.27
N ARG A 249 30.27 -11.15 21.26
CA ARG A 249 31.65 -11.25 20.77
C ARG A 249 31.92 -10.13 19.77
N SER A 250 32.96 -9.32 19.98
CA SER A 250 33.25 -8.15 19.12
C SER A 250 33.96 -8.46 17.80
N GLY A 251 34.58 -9.63 17.67
CA GLY A 251 35.40 -9.99 16.50
C GLY A 251 36.62 -9.08 16.28
N ASN A 252 37.51 -9.45 15.36
CA ASN A 252 38.58 -8.61 14.78
C ASN A 252 38.20 -8.11 13.38
N SER A 253 37.15 -8.70 12.79
CA SER A 253 36.46 -8.23 11.61
C SER A 253 34.96 -8.27 11.88
N GLY A 254 34.21 -7.46 11.16
CA GLY A 254 32.78 -7.37 11.40
C GLY A 254 32.07 -6.36 10.51
N THR A 255 30.77 -6.32 10.71
CA THR A 255 29.88 -5.39 10.04
C THR A 255 28.82 -4.92 11.02
N VAL A 256 28.62 -3.61 11.12
CA VAL A 256 27.44 -3.02 11.78
C VAL A 256 26.57 -2.40 10.70
N CYS A 257 25.27 -2.60 10.81
CA CYS A 257 24.26 -2.08 9.92
C CYS A 257 23.11 -1.54 10.76
N LEU A 258 22.54 -0.40 10.41
CA LEU A 258 21.39 0.14 11.12
C LEU A 258 20.72 1.22 10.27
N TRP A 259 19.46 1.48 10.57
CA TRP A 259 18.78 2.64 10.03
C TRP A 259 18.52 3.70 11.09
N VAL A 260 18.54 4.95 10.66
CA VAL A 260 18.36 6.13 11.52
C VAL A 260 17.35 7.08 10.92
N LEU A 261 16.44 7.57 11.76
CA LEU A 261 15.55 8.69 11.49
C LEU A 261 15.92 9.87 12.41
N PRO A 262 16.65 10.88 11.93
CA PRO A 262 16.98 12.05 12.73
C PRO A 262 15.77 12.98 12.89
N VAL A 263 15.54 13.45 14.11
CA VAL A 263 14.36 14.28 14.49
C VAL A 263 14.65 15.77 14.61
N THR A 264 15.90 16.18 14.80
CA THR A 264 16.24 17.60 14.96
C THR A 264 16.51 18.26 13.61
N GLU A 265 16.00 19.48 13.40
CA GLU A 265 16.44 20.33 12.30
C GLU A 265 17.77 20.97 12.66
N GLN A 266 18.49 21.35 11.62
CA GLN A 266 19.62 22.27 11.67
C GLN A 266 19.30 23.47 12.58
N ASP A 267 19.81 23.48 13.80
CA ASP A 267 20.03 24.75 14.48
C ASP A 267 21.33 25.31 13.90
N SER A 268 21.24 26.06 12.80
CA SER A 268 22.35 26.87 12.27
C SER A 268 22.86 27.91 13.28
N VAL A 269 22.15 28.08 14.39
CA VAL A 269 22.43 29.05 15.46
C VAL A 269 23.22 28.43 16.63
N LYS A 270 23.14 27.11 16.87
CA LYS A 270 23.91 26.45 17.93
C LYS A 270 25.12 25.73 17.33
N LYS A 271 26.28 26.38 17.37
CA LYS A 271 27.62 25.79 17.15
C LYS A 271 28.00 24.79 18.26
N THR A 272 27.09 23.93 18.70
CA THR A 272 27.42 22.91 19.71
C THR A 272 27.68 21.62 18.98
N TYR A 273 28.93 21.17 19.02
CA TYR A 273 29.37 19.90 18.48
C TYR A 273 28.51 18.77 19.07
N SER A 274 27.57 18.24 18.29
CA SER A 274 26.66 17.19 18.76
C SER A 274 27.18 15.84 18.28
N ARG A 275 27.43 14.93 19.22
CA ARG A 275 27.71 13.53 18.94
C ARG A 275 26.54 12.73 19.46
N GLY A 276 25.93 11.91 18.61
CA GLY A 276 24.94 10.91 19.02
C GLY A 276 25.48 9.51 18.74
N ALA A 277 25.68 8.72 19.78
CA ALA A 277 26.10 7.32 19.69
C ALA A 277 24.98 6.49 19.07
N LEU A 278 25.28 5.80 17.97
CA LEU A 278 24.33 4.93 17.29
C LEU A 278 24.47 3.50 17.78
N PHE A 279 25.71 3.03 17.90
CA PHE A 279 26.04 1.66 18.28
C PHE A 279 27.38 1.64 19.01
N ASN A 280 27.40 1.10 20.23
CA ASN A 280 28.58 0.99 21.08
C ASN A 280 28.80 -0.49 21.41
N ILE A 281 30.04 -0.96 21.26
CA ILE A 281 30.50 -2.22 21.87
C ILE A 281 31.58 -1.86 22.89
N ASP A 282 31.30 -2.13 24.16
CA ASP A 282 32.17 -1.77 25.27
C ASP A 282 33.59 -2.29 25.07
N ASN A 283 34.55 -1.40 25.31
CA ASN A 283 36.00 -1.59 25.15
C ASN A 283 36.47 -1.90 23.72
N ALA A 284 35.57 -2.14 22.76
CA ALA A 284 35.93 -2.41 21.37
C ALA A 284 35.86 -1.15 20.51
N PHE A 285 34.65 -0.67 20.21
CA PHE A 285 34.46 0.48 19.33
C PHE A 285 33.10 1.15 19.50
N ARG A 286 33.01 2.39 19.02
CA ARG A 286 31.78 3.18 18.94
C ARG A 286 31.54 3.69 17.53
N ILE A 287 30.28 3.64 17.12
CA ILE A 287 29.75 4.28 15.92
C ILE A 287 28.84 5.43 16.34
N SER A 288 29.08 6.61 15.80
CA SER A 288 28.32 7.81 16.14
C SER A 288 27.99 8.64 14.92
N LEU A 289 26.93 9.44 15.02
CA LEU A 289 26.62 10.49 14.07
C LEU A 289 27.10 11.83 14.64
N VAL A 290 28.11 12.41 14.01
CA VAL A 290 28.71 13.69 14.41
C VAL A 290 28.04 14.82 13.64
N ASN A 291 27.62 15.86 14.36
CA ASN A 291 26.88 17.03 13.84
C ASN A 291 25.67 16.64 12.98
N GLN A 292 25.07 15.48 13.26
CA GLN A 292 23.99 14.84 12.49
C GLN A 292 24.32 14.62 10.99
N ARG A 293 25.60 14.61 10.63
CA ARG A 293 26.05 14.74 9.22
C ARG A 293 27.26 13.90 8.84
N SER A 294 28.04 13.42 9.78
CA SER A 294 29.20 12.56 9.48
C SER A 294 29.12 11.30 10.31
N LEU A 295 29.25 10.15 9.68
CA LEU A 295 29.31 8.87 10.38
C LEU A 295 30.74 8.69 10.89
N SER A 296 30.89 8.32 12.16
CA SER A 296 32.19 8.09 12.79
C SER A 296 32.37 6.66 13.23
N PHE A 297 33.60 6.15 13.14
CA PHE A 297 34.02 4.91 13.76
C PHE A 297 35.20 5.21 14.71
N ILE A 298 35.05 4.83 15.97
CA ILE A 298 35.99 5.12 17.05
C ILE A 298 36.37 3.79 17.71
N PRO A 299 37.50 3.18 17.33
CA PRO A 299 38.07 2.03 18.03
C PRO A 299 38.74 2.49 19.33
N PHE A 300 38.34 1.93 20.47
CA PHE A 300 38.87 2.38 21.77
C PHE A 300 40.32 1.97 22.00
N ALA A 301 40.73 0.81 21.48
CA ALA A 301 42.10 0.30 21.69
C ALA A 301 43.18 1.07 20.90
N SER A 302 42.87 1.56 19.69
CA SER A 302 43.83 2.29 18.86
C SER A 302 43.70 3.81 18.96
N GLY A 303 42.56 4.33 19.43
CA GLY A 303 42.27 5.77 19.51
C GLY A 303 42.07 6.47 18.15
N ASN A 304 42.22 5.75 17.03
CA ASN A 304 42.15 6.30 15.68
C ASN A 304 40.70 6.54 15.26
N THR A 305 40.18 7.71 15.61
CA THR A 305 38.85 8.15 15.21
C THR A 305 38.84 8.49 13.72
N THR A 306 37.91 7.87 12.97
CA THR A 306 37.67 8.21 11.57
C THR A 306 36.23 8.67 11.35
N HIS A 307 36.05 9.63 10.45
CA HIS A 307 34.76 10.16 10.02
C HIS A 307 34.60 10.10 8.50
N THR A 308 33.35 9.98 8.05
CA THR A 308 32.99 10.31 6.67
C THR A 308 33.03 11.82 6.43
N SER A 309 33.11 12.21 5.16
CA SER A 309 32.65 13.53 4.73
C SER A 309 31.18 13.74 5.09
N ARG A 310 30.71 14.98 4.97
CA ARG A 310 29.31 15.34 5.21
C ARG A 310 28.38 14.51 4.30
N LEU A 311 27.52 13.73 4.93
CA LEU A 311 26.47 12.93 4.32
C LEU A 311 25.21 13.77 4.09
N PRO A 312 24.46 13.52 3.00
CA PRO A 312 23.22 14.21 2.68
C PRO A 312 22.04 13.63 3.48
N ILE A 313 22.08 13.81 4.81
CA ILE A 313 21.03 13.33 5.72
C ILE A 313 19.90 14.36 5.80
N SER A 314 18.67 13.90 5.56
CA SER A 314 17.45 14.73 5.59
C SER A 314 16.63 14.46 6.86
N LYS A 315 16.16 15.52 7.52
CA LYS A 315 15.30 15.44 8.71
C LYS A 315 14.03 14.65 8.38
N ASN A 316 13.59 13.78 9.30
CA ASN A 316 12.40 12.93 9.12
C ASN A 316 12.48 11.96 7.92
N TYR A 317 13.68 11.68 7.39
CA TYR A 317 13.89 10.64 6.39
C TYR A 317 14.84 9.54 6.88
N PRO A 318 14.54 8.28 6.56
CA PRO A 318 15.35 7.15 6.96
C PRO A 318 16.68 7.17 6.22
N SER A 319 17.74 6.94 6.96
CA SER A 319 19.07 6.76 6.41
C SER A 319 19.61 5.42 6.86
N HIS A 320 20.05 4.61 5.90
CA HIS A 320 20.71 3.35 6.20
C HIS A 320 22.22 3.56 6.28
N PHE A 321 22.81 3.18 7.40
CA PHE A 321 24.25 3.19 7.60
C PHE A 321 24.76 1.77 7.73
N ALA A 322 25.88 1.48 7.07
CA ALA A 322 26.64 0.29 7.37
C ALA A 322 28.13 0.59 7.46
N ILE A 323 28.84 -0.07 8.35
CA ILE A 323 30.29 -0.01 8.47
C ILE A 323 30.81 -1.43 8.52
N THR A 324 31.65 -1.79 7.56
CA THR A 324 32.46 -3.01 7.63
C THR A 324 33.82 -2.67 8.21
N PHE A 325 34.41 -3.56 8.99
CA PHE A 325 35.77 -3.43 9.46
C PHE A 325 36.49 -4.76 9.28
N SER A 326 37.75 -4.69 8.84
CA SER A 326 38.57 -5.86 8.56
C SER A 326 39.63 -6.08 9.63
N GLU A 327 40.09 -7.31 9.74
CA GLU A 327 41.20 -7.67 10.65
C GLU A 327 42.53 -6.99 10.30
N HIS A 328 42.63 -6.41 9.10
CA HIS A 328 43.77 -5.63 8.65
C HIS A 328 43.69 -4.14 9.05
N GLY A 329 42.70 -3.77 9.88
CA GLY A 329 42.61 -2.45 10.49
C GLY A 329 42.07 -1.35 9.58
N ASN A 330 41.19 -1.71 8.64
CA ASN A 330 40.46 -0.74 7.81
C ASN A 330 38.96 -0.85 8.05
N ALA A 331 38.28 0.30 8.08
CA ALA A 331 36.83 0.39 8.05
C ALA A 331 36.35 0.92 6.68
N THR A 332 35.27 0.35 6.17
CA THR A 332 34.56 0.82 4.98
C THR A 332 33.17 1.28 5.37
N PHE A 333 32.86 2.53 5.08
CA PHE A 333 31.62 3.19 5.44
C PHE A 333 30.67 3.16 4.26
N TYR A 334 29.40 2.87 4.53
CA TYR A 334 28.33 2.83 3.55
C TYR A 334 27.14 3.69 3.99
N PHE A 335 26.55 4.39 3.03
CA PHE A 335 25.34 5.17 3.18
C PHE A 335 24.33 4.72 2.13
N ASN A 336 23.14 4.31 2.56
CA ASN A 336 22.08 3.80 1.69
C ASN A 336 22.56 2.70 0.72
N GLY A 337 23.36 1.76 1.23
CA GLY A 337 23.88 0.61 0.48
C GLY A 337 25.13 0.91 -0.36
N ILE A 338 25.60 2.15 -0.39
CA ILE A 338 26.69 2.60 -1.27
C ILE A 338 27.91 2.95 -0.45
N LEU A 339 29.10 2.60 -0.96
CA LEU A 339 30.37 2.91 -0.31
C LEU A 339 30.61 4.42 -0.33
N VAL A 340 30.82 5.00 0.85
CA VAL A 340 31.16 6.42 1.01
C VAL A 340 32.66 6.62 1.04
N THR A 341 33.35 5.86 1.90
CA THR A 341 34.79 5.98 2.09
C THR A 341 35.35 4.74 2.75
N ARG A 342 36.67 4.56 2.64
CA ARG A 342 37.44 3.58 3.39
C ARG A 342 38.55 4.29 4.14
N ALA A 343 38.80 3.90 5.37
CA ALA A 343 39.80 4.55 6.20
C ALA A 343 40.47 3.59 7.20
N PRO A 344 41.72 3.88 7.59
CA PRO A 344 42.42 3.09 8.60
C PRO A 344 41.83 3.36 9.99
N ILE A 345 41.53 2.29 10.72
CA ILE A 345 41.09 2.33 12.12
C ILE A 345 42.13 1.68 13.05
N GLY A 346 43.18 1.07 12.48
CA GLY A 346 44.12 0.23 13.22
C GLY A 346 43.50 -1.11 13.63
N ILE A 347 44.33 -1.97 14.19
CA ILE A 347 43.93 -3.32 14.62
C ILE A 347 43.57 -3.25 16.10
N PHE A 348 42.46 -3.88 16.50
CA PHE A 348 42.07 -3.98 17.90
C PHE A 348 41.74 -5.43 18.27
N THR A 349 42.00 -5.79 19.53
CA THR A 349 41.84 -7.16 20.03
C THR A 349 40.35 -7.48 20.25
N PRO A 350 39.85 -8.63 19.78
CA PRO A 350 38.47 -9.04 20.02
C PRO A 350 38.18 -9.28 21.49
N PHE A 351 37.01 -8.86 21.95
CA PHE A 351 36.49 -9.20 23.27
C PHE A 351 35.57 -10.42 23.16
N PRO A 352 35.79 -11.47 23.98
CA PRO A 352 34.95 -12.67 23.94
C PRO A 352 33.56 -12.43 24.52
N LYS A 353 33.44 -11.48 25.45
CA LYS A 353 32.20 -11.04 26.07
C LYS A 353 32.26 -9.53 26.26
N ALA A 354 31.54 -8.81 25.41
CA ALA A 354 31.35 -7.38 25.49
C ALA A 354 29.87 -7.06 25.71
N GLU A 355 29.61 -5.84 26.16
CA GLU A 355 28.26 -5.28 26.20
C GLU A 355 28.05 -4.41 24.97
N VAL A 356 26.83 -4.44 24.44
CA VAL A 356 26.41 -3.62 23.31
C VAL A 356 25.31 -2.69 23.77
N GLU A 357 25.49 -1.40 23.47
CA GLU A 357 24.53 -0.34 23.75
C GLU A 357 24.12 0.32 22.45
N ILE A 358 22.82 0.60 22.31
CA ILE A 358 22.25 1.22 21.10
C ILE A 358 21.70 2.58 21.50
N GLY A 359 22.09 3.63 20.76
CA GLY A 359 21.58 4.98 20.99
C GLY A 359 22.28 5.77 22.10
N THR A 360 23.21 5.16 22.83
CA THR A 360 24.01 5.78 23.90
C THR A 360 25.41 5.19 23.94
N ASP A 361 26.24 5.74 24.82
CA ASP A 361 27.53 5.20 25.22
C ASP A 361 27.82 5.52 26.69
N TYR A 362 28.95 5.03 27.20
CA TYR A 362 29.43 5.30 28.56
C TYR A 362 29.53 6.80 28.92
N TRP A 363 29.70 7.68 27.93
CA TRP A 363 29.84 9.12 28.13
C TRP A 363 28.52 9.89 27.97
N GLU A 364 27.40 9.17 27.83
CA GLU A 364 26.06 9.72 27.59
C GLU A 364 25.99 10.65 26.37
N PHE A 365 26.77 10.37 25.32
CA PHE A 365 26.58 11.04 24.02
C PHE A 365 25.36 10.47 23.31
N ASP A 366 24.19 10.72 23.88
CA ASP A 366 22.94 10.11 23.45
C ASP A 366 22.53 10.57 22.05
N PHE A 367 22.08 9.63 21.22
CA PHE A 367 21.50 9.95 19.93
C PHE A 367 20.04 10.39 20.09
N GLU A 368 19.72 11.59 19.58
CA GLU A 368 18.33 12.09 19.52
C GLU A 368 17.69 11.69 18.19
N GLY A 369 16.73 10.76 18.22
CA GLY A 369 16.00 10.29 17.02
C GLY A 369 15.51 8.86 17.13
N LYS A 370 15.17 8.26 15.98
CA LYS A 370 14.76 6.85 15.91
C LYS A 370 15.87 6.00 15.30
N ILE A 371 16.13 4.83 15.89
CA ILE A 371 17.05 3.81 15.35
C ILE A 371 16.25 2.51 15.15
N TYR A 372 16.45 1.83 14.03
CA TYR A 372 15.78 0.55 13.75
C TYR A 372 16.61 -0.36 12.84
N ASP A 373 16.23 -1.63 12.79
CA ASP A 373 16.87 -2.69 11.99
C ASP A 373 18.40 -2.73 12.14
N VAL A 374 18.83 -2.72 13.42
CA VAL A 374 20.23 -2.84 13.79
C VAL A 374 20.67 -4.30 13.53
N GLY A 375 21.78 -4.46 12.86
CA GLY A 375 22.42 -5.73 12.58
C GLY A 375 23.92 -5.66 12.87
N TYR A 376 24.44 -6.75 13.41
CA TYR A 376 25.86 -6.92 13.69
C TYR A 376 26.35 -8.30 13.26
N TRP A 377 27.43 -8.35 12.49
CA TRP A 377 28.07 -9.57 12.03
C TRP A 377 29.53 -9.58 12.49
N THR A 378 30.03 -10.74 12.91
CA THR A 378 31.45 -10.96 13.26
C THR A 378 32.32 -11.28 12.02
N ARG A 379 31.86 -10.83 10.85
CA ARG A 379 32.59 -10.89 9.58
C ARG A 379 32.35 -9.63 8.76
N GLU A 380 33.29 -9.31 7.89
CA GLU A 380 33.11 -8.29 6.86
C GLU A 380 32.09 -8.78 5.82
N LEU A 381 31.02 -8.01 5.63
CA LEU A 381 30.06 -8.22 4.54
C LEU A 381 30.60 -7.58 3.26
N SER A 382 30.39 -8.23 2.13
CA SER A 382 30.74 -7.68 0.83
C SER A 382 29.87 -6.46 0.47
N LYS A 383 30.36 -5.60 -0.44
CA LYS A 383 29.57 -4.47 -0.99
C LYS A 383 28.19 -4.92 -1.48
N ARG A 384 28.13 -6.08 -2.12
CA ARG A 384 26.89 -6.69 -2.60
C ARG A 384 25.96 -7.06 -1.44
N GLU A 385 26.48 -7.69 -0.39
CA GLU A 385 25.70 -8.05 0.80
C GLU A 385 25.17 -6.81 1.54
N ILE A 386 25.98 -5.75 1.65
CA ILE A 386 25.54 -4.46 2.21
C ILE A 386 24.41 -3.86 1.37
N PHE A 387 24.57 -3.88 0.05
CA PHE A 387 23.53 -3.43 -0.87
C PHE A 387 22.27 -4.30 -0.78
N GLU A 388 22.40 -5.62 -0.59
CA GLU A 388 21.29 -6.53 -0.35
C GLU A 388 20.58 -6.21 0.97
N LEU A 389 21.29 -5.92 2.06
CA LEU A 389 20.69 -5.49 3.34
C LEU A 389 19.95 -4.15 3.21
N TYR A 390 20.57 -3.18 2.55
CA TYR A 390 19.95 -1.89 2.26
C TYR A 390 18.67 -2.04 1.41
N SER A 391 18.76 -2.87 0.37
CA SER A 391 17.67 -3.12 -0.59
C SER A 391 16.71 -4.20 -0.13
N TYR A 392 16.82 -4.70 1.11
CA TYR A 392 15.90 -5.64 1.72
C TYR A 392 14.85 -4.92 2.58
N PRO A 393 13.66 -4.68 2.02
CA PRO A 393 12.51 -4.29 2.80
C PRO A 393 11.59 -5.49 2.95
N GLU A 394 11.21 -5.83 4.19
CA GLU A 394 10.03 -6.67 4.45
C GLU A 394 8.80 -6.15 3.65
N ALA A 395 8.74 -4.83 3.38
CA ALA A 395 7.67 -4.14 2.65
C ALA A 395 7.80 -4.04 1.10
N SER A 396 8.84 -4.56 0.41
CA SER A 396 8.79 -4.62 -1.09
C SER A 396 8.14 -5.90 -1.57
N THR A 397 8.33 -6.99 -0.82
CA THR A 397 7.75 -8.30 -1.04
C THR A 397 6.26 -8.17 -1.30
N ASP A 398 5.55 -7.42 -0.46
CA ASP A 398 4.12 -7.12 -0.59
C ASP A 398 3.74 -6.46 -1.92
N LEU A 399 4.48 -5.43 -2.37
CA LEU A 399 4.11 -4.64 -3.57
C LEU A 399 4.20 -5.43 -4.89
N LEU A 400 5.16 -6.36 -5.04
CA LEU A 400 5.21 -7.26 -6.22
C LEU A 400 4.56 -8.63 -5.99
N GLN A 401 4.32 -9.06 -4.74
CA GLN A 401 3.52 -10.25 -4.48
C GLN A 401 2.03 -9.98 -4.65
N GLU A 402 1.56 -8.74 -4.44
CA GLU A 402 0.23 -8.28 -4.87
C GLU A 402 0.05 -8.46 -6.38
N GLU A 403 1.06 -8.12 -7.20
CA GLU A 403 0.98 -8.26 -8.66
C GLU A 403 1.27 -9.69 -9.16
N ALA A 404 2.22 -10.42 -8.54
CA ALA A 404 2.59 -11.78 -8.97
C ALA A 404 1.51 -12.84 -8.67
N LYS A 405 0.65 -12.62 -7.67
CA LYS A 405 -0.51 -13.48 -7.42
C LYS A 405 -1.56 -13.42 -8.54
N VAL A 406 -1.50 -12.41 -9.41
CA VAL A 406 -2.42 -12.22 -10.53
C VAL A 406 -1.96 -12.95 -11.80
N THR A 407 -0.69 -13.32 -11.94
CA THR A 407 -0.10 -13.64 -13.27
C THR A 407 0.52 -15.02 -13.49
N THR A 408 0.58 -15.93 -12.51
CA THR A 408 1.11 -17.30 -12.75
C THR A 408 0.04 -18.38 -12.57
N ASN A 409 -0.51 -18.84 -13.68
CA ASN A 409 -1.22 -20.10 -13.80
C ASN A 409 -0.28 -21.11 -14.48
N GLU A 410 0.55 -21.79 -13.69
CA GLU A 410 1.13 -23.05 -14.17
C GLU A 410 -0.01 -24.06 -14.29
N THR A 411 -0.40 -24.36 -15.53
CA THR A 411 -1.37 -25.40 -15.85
C THR A 411 -0.73 -26.75 -15.57
N SER A 412 -0.92 -27.19 -14.33
CA SER A 412 -0.45 -28.48 -13.86
C SER A 412 -1.03 -29.59 -14.74
N THR A 413 -0.14 -30.39 -15.32
CA THR A 413 -0.32 -31.61 -16.11
C THR A 413 -1.36 -32.57 -15.53
N HIS A 414 -1.71 -32.41 -14.25
CA HIS A 414 -2.78 -33.12 -13.57
C HIS A 414 -4.17 -32.84 -14.14
N VAL A 415 -4.50 -31.61 -14.59
CA VAL A 415 -5.85 -31.28 -15.11
C VAL A 415 -6.16 -32.05 -16.40
N VAL A 416 -5.17 -32.19 -17.27
CA VAL A 416 -5.34 -32.95 -18.52
C VAL A 416 -5.57 -34.44 -18.22
N ILE A 417 -4.85 -34.98 -17.22
CA ILE A 417 -5.03 -36.37 -16.77
C ILE A 417 -6.42 -36.57 -16.14
N THR A 418 -6.91 -35.63 -15.31
CA THR A 418 -8.26 -35.73 -14.74
C THR A 418 -9.35 -35.64 -15.80
N VAL A 419 -9.19 -34.78 -16.82
CA VAL A 419 -10.16 -34.67 -17.92
C VAL A 419 -10.21 -35.96 -18.76
N ILE A 420 -9.05 -36.60 -19.01
CA ILE A 420 -8.99 -37.89 -19.71
C ILE A 420 -9.67 -39.00 -18.87
N LEU A 421 -9.44 -39.03 -17.56
CA LEU A 421 -10.08 -39.97 -16.64
C LEU A 421 -11.61 -39.79 -16.59
N ILE A 422 -12.08 -38.54 -16.56
CA ILE A 422 -13.52 -38.22 -16.59
C ILE A 422 -14.14 -38.64 -17.93
N MET A 423 -13.47 -38.40 -19.06
CA MET A 423 -13.92 -38.84 -20.38
C MET A 423 -14.02 -40.38 -20.46
N LEU A 424 -13.06 -41.11 -19.88
CA LEU A 424 -13.09 -42.58 -19.82
C LEU A 424 -14.28 -43.09 -18.99
N ILE A 425 -14.56 -42.45 -17.84
CA ILE A 425 -15.69 -42.79 -16.97
C ILE A 425 -17.02 -42.51 -17.68
N LEU A 426 -17.13 -41.40 -18.42
CA LEU A 426 -18.33 -41.05 -19.17
C LEU A 426 -18.60 -42.02 -20.32
N VAL A 427 -17.55 -42.51 -21.00
CA VAL A 427 -17.69 -43.57 -22.02
C VAL A 427 -18.18 -44.87 -21.37
N ILE A 428 -17.60 -45.29 -20.25
CA ILE A 428 -18.04 -46.51 -19.54
C ILE A 428 -19.50 -46.38 -19.08
N ALA A 429 -19.87 -45.23 -18.52
CA ALA A 429 -21.24 -44.94 -18.07
C ALA A 429 -22.26 -44.89 -19.23
N TYR A 430 -21.86 -44.36 -20.38
CA TYR A 430 -22.71 -44.33 -21.58
C TYR A 430 -22.98 -45.75 -22.10
N TRP A 431 -21.95 -46.61 -22.14
CA TRP A 431 -22.08 -47.99 -22.61
C TRP A 431 -22.84 -48.88 -21.61
N SER A 432 -22.66 -48.69 -20.31
CA SER A 432 -23.40 -49.44 -19.29
C SER A 432 -24.90 -49.09 -19.29
N ASN A 433 -25.26 -47.80 -19.46
CA ASN A 433 -26.67 -47.38 -19.60
C ASN A 433 -27.32 -47.81 -20.92
N ARG A 434 -26.53 -48.01 -21.98
CA ARG A 434 -27.05 -48.51 -23.26
C ARG A 434 -27.40 -50.01 -23.21
N LEU A 435 -26.74 -50.77 -22.34
CA LEU A 435 -27.05 -52.19 -22.12
C LEU A 435 -28.25 -52.41 -21.18
N THR A 436 -28.55 -51.49 -20.27
CA THR A 436 -29.69 -51.59 -19.34
C THR A 436 -31.01 -51.07 -19.93
N ASN A 437 -30.97 -50.06 -20.81
CA ASN A 437 -32.16 -49.46 -21.41
C ASN A 437 -32.88 -50.31 -22.47
N ASN A 438 -32.35 -51.47 -22.86
CA ASN A 438 -33.03 -52.41 -23.76
C ASN A 438 -34.03 -53.34 -23.05
N LYS A 439 -34.25 -53.20 -21.73
CA LYS A 439 -35.19 -54.06 -20.96
C LYS A 439 -36.43 -53.35 -20.39
N GLN A 440 -36.63 -52.05 -20.63
CA GLN A 440 -37.77 -51.29 -20.07
C GLN A 440 -38.71 -50.63 -21.10
N LYS A 441 -38.88 -51.24 -22.28
CA LYS A 441 -40.00 -50.95 -23.18
C LYS A 441 -40.90 -52.17 -23.40
N LYS A 442 -41.64 -52.56 -22.36
CA LYS A 442 -42.91 -53.30 -22.47
C LYS A 442 -43.66 -53.18 -21.14
N ASN A 443 -44.96 -52.85 -21.24
CA ASN A 443 -45.92 -52.58 -20.16
C ASN A 443 -45.94 -51.08 -19.76
N ARG A 444 -47.03 -50.31 -19.83
CA ARG A 444 -48.45 -50.63 -20.04
C ARG A 444 -49.18 -49.32 -20.40
N ALA A 445 -50.06 -49.37 -21.39
CA ALA A 445 -51.02 -48.32 -21.72
C ALA A 445 -52.37 -48.59 -21.03
N LYS A 446 -53.04 -47.52 -20.54
CA LYS A 446 -54.51 -47.22 -20.55
C LYS A 446 -54.83 -46.16 -19.47
N LYS A 447 -55.27 -44.94 -19.88
CA LYS A 447 -56.64 -44.35 -19.86
C LYS A 447 -57.11 -43.94 -18.44
N SER A 448 -57.77 -42.81 -18.16
CA SER A 448 -58.39 -41.71 -18.95
C SER A 448 -58.82 -40.55 -18.03
N ASP A 449 -58.87 -39.34 -18.61
CA ASP A 449 -59.81 -38.20 -18.43
C ASP A 449 -60.41 -37.78 -17.06
N VAL A 450 -60.34 -36.47 -16.76
CA VAL A 450 -61.47 -35.50 -16.69
C VAL A 450 -60.90 -34.09 -16.38
N THR A 451 -61.26 -33.11 -17.21
CA THR A 451 -61.12 -31.63 -17.04
C THR A 451 -62.50 -31.02 -16.69
N PRO A 452 -62.74 -29.69 -16.52
CA PRO A 452 -61.92 -28.50 -16.22
C PRO A 452 -62.59 -27.54 -15.17
N LYS A 453 -61.94 -26.43 -14.78
CA LYS A 453 -62.54 -25.07 -14.56
C LYS A 453 -61.43 -24.04 -14.28
N THR A 454 -61.12 -23.13 -15.22
CA THR A 454 -61.66 -21.75 -15.42
C THR A 454 -60.77 -20.69 -14.74
N LYS A 455 -59.89 -20.01 -15.50
CA LYS A 455 -59.95 -18.58 -15.95
C LYS A 455 -60.12 -17.59 -14.77
N ARG A 456 -59.41 -16.47 -14.63
CA ARG A 456 -58.90 -15.48 -15.61
C ARG A 456 -58.09 -14.40 -14.84
N PRO A 457 -57.72 -13.24 -15.41
CA PRO A 457 -56.34 -12.83 -15.71
C PRO A 457 -55.84 -11.65 -14.87
N ALA A 458 -54.56 -11.27 -15.02
CA ALA A 458 -54.16 -9.87 -14.87
C ALA A 458 -52.90 -9.56 -15.69
N LYS A 459 -53.08 -8.74 -16.73
CA LYS A 459 -52.02 -7.95 -17.36
C LYS A 459 -51.55 -6.88 -16.36
N ARG A 460 -50.24 -6.62 -16.29
CA ARG A 460 -49.69 -5.27 -16.49
C ARG A 460 -48.18 -5.34 -16.74
N GLN A 461 -47.75 -4.77 -17.87
CA GLN A 461 -46.37 -4.43 -18.15
C GLN A 461 -45.94 -3.29 -17.22
N GLU A 462 -44.69 -3.27 -16.79
CA GLU A 462 -43.72 -2.17 -17.05
C GLU A 462 -42.36 -2.52 -16.41
N SER A 463 -41.30 -2.01 -17.03
CA SER A 463 -39.88 -2.29 -16.80
C SER A 463 -39.44 -2.39 -15.33
N GLY A 464 -38.72 -3.45 -14.97
CA GLY A 464 -38.05 -3.50 -13.66
C GLY A 464 -36.92 -4.51 -13.67
N HIS A 465 -35.68 -4.04 -13.49
CA HIS A 465 -34.52 -4.88 -13.26
C HIS A 465 -34.82 -5.83 -12.09
N LYS A 466 -34.93 -7.15 -12.38
CA LYS A 466 -35.17 -8.15 -11.35
C LYS A 466 -33.86 -8.41 -10.61
N HIS A 467 -33.64 -7.62 -9.57
CA HIS A 467 -32.46 -7.71 -8.70
C HIS A 467 -32.29 -9.14 -8.20
N LYS A 468 -31.12 -9.72 -8.45
CA LYS A 468 -30.75 -11.08 -8.03
C LYS A 468 -30.26 -11.13 -6.59
N ILE A 469 -29.80 -9.99 -6.06
CA ILE A 469 -29.39 -9.83 -4.66
C ILE A 469 -30.17 -8.66 -4.06
N LYS A 470 -30.82 -8.90 -2.92
CA LYS A 470 -31.58 -7.89 -2.20
C LYS A 470 -31.05 -7.72 -0.78
N LEU A 471 -30.63 -6.50 -0.46
CA LEU A 471 -30.14 -6.07 0.84
C LEU A 471 -31.12 -5.10 1.52
N LEU A 472 -32.07 -4.51 0.79
CA LEU A 472 -33.16 -3.72 1.35
C LEU A 472 -34.37 -4.63 1.62
N GLY A 473 -34.69 -4.80 2.92
CA GLY A 473 -35.65 -5.79 3.39
C GLY A 473 -34.96 -7.09 3.84
N PRO A 474 -35.65 -8.24 3.77
CA PRO A 474 -35.02 -9.53 4.02
C PRO A 474 -33.86 -9.77 3.05
N LEU A 475 -32.74 -10.30 3.54
CA LEU A 475 -31.65 -10.72 2.67
C LEU A 475 -32.13 -11.83 1.72
N GLU A 476 -32.07 -11.56 0.42
CA GLU A 476 -32.40 -12.54 -0.63
C GLU A 476 -31.25 -12.66 -1.64
N VAL A 477 -30.94 -13.90 -2.02
CA VAL A 477 -30.05 -14.22 -3.15
C VAL A 477 -30.80 -15.23 -4.01
N LEU A 478 -31.23 -14.81 -5.21
CA LEU A 478 -32.05 -15.65 -6.08
C LEU A 478 -31.18 -16.67 -6.83
N ASN A 479 -31.59 -17.94 -6.79
CA ASN A 479 -30.99 -19.00 -7.60
C ASN A 479 -31.53 -19.00 -9.04
N SER A 480 -31.09 -19.97 -9.86
CA SER A 480 -31.58 -20.16 -11.23
C SER A 480 -33.09 -20.42 -11.31
N GLU A 481 -33.70 -20.92 -10.24
CA GLU A 481 -35.14 -21.23 -10.12
C GLU A 481 -35.96 -20.09 -9.50
N GLN A 482 -35.34 -18.92 -9.27
CA GLN A 482 -35.96 -17.76 -8.62
C GLN A 482 -36.35 -17.96 -7.14
N GLU A 483 -35.77 -18.96 -6.49
CA GLU A 483 -35.91 -19.19 -5.05
C GLU A 483 -34.78 -18.52 -4.27
N ASN A 484 -35.05 -18.15 -3.02
CA ASN A 484 -34.05 -17.52 -2.16
C ASN A 484 -33.07 -18.55 -1.57
N ALA A 485 -31.85 -18.57 -2.08
CA ALA A 485 -30.78 -19.49 -1.66
C ALA A 485 -30.36 -19.30 -0.19
N VAL A 486 -30.50 -18.10 0.37
CA VAL A 486 -30.02 -17.76 1.72
C VAL A 486 -31.11 -17.76 2.81
N THR A 487 -32.26 -18.38 2.53
CA THR A 487 -33.40 -18.47 3.46
C THR A 487 -32.98 -19.03 4.82
N ASN A 488 -32.27 -20.17 4.82
CA ASN A 488 -31.84 -20.88 6.03
C ASN A 488 -30.49 -20.40 6.61
N MET A 489 -29.91 -19.33 6.05
CA MET A 489 -28.64 -18.80 6.54
C MET A 489 -28.82 -18.17 7.95
N PRO A 490 -28.07 -18.62 8.98
CA PRO A 490 -28.15 -18.02 10.32
C PRO A 490 -27.80 -16.53 10.32
N PRO A 491 -28.36 -15.72 11.25
CA PRO A 491 -28.16 -14.27 11.29
C PRO A 491 -26.69 -13.84 11.23
N LYS A 492 -25.80 -14.51 11.99
CA LYS A 492 -24.38 -14.16 12.00
C LYS A 492 -23.70 -14.41 10.64
N LEU A 493 -24.13 -15.43 9.91
CA LEU A 493 -23.62 -15.71 8.56
C LEU A 493 -24.16 -14.72 7.54
N LYS A 494 -25.44 -14.31 7.66
CA LYS A 494 -26.02 -13.21 6.85
C LYS A 494 -25.24 -11.91 7.05
N GLU A 495 -24.87 -11.60 8.30
CA GLU A 495 -24.05 -10.42 8.64
C GLU A 495 -22.67 -10.47 7.97
N ILE A 496 -21.94 -11.57 8.13
CA ILE A 496 -20.61 -11.76 7.53
C ILE A 496 -20.68 -11.69 6.00
N PHE A 497 -21.66 -12.37 5.39
CA PHE A 497 -21.86 -12.37 3.95
C PHE A 497 -22.15 -10.96 3.43
N ALA A 498 -23.13 -10.26 4.02
CA ALA A 498 -23.50 -8.91 3.61
C ALA A 498 -22.33 -7.92 3.76
N PHE A 499 -21.55 -8.03 4.84
CA PHE A 499 -20.37 -7.19 5.04
C PHE A 499 -19.34 -7.38 3.93
N ILE A 500 -19.01 -8.63 3.59
CA ILE A 500 -18.04 -8.93 2.52
C ILE A 500 -18.60 -8.49 1.16
N LEU A 501 -19.89 -8.70 0.89
CA LEU A 501 -20.54 -8.26 -0.34
C LEU A 501 -20.48 -6.75 -0.52
N LEU A 502 -20.86 -5.97 0.50
CA LEU A 502 -20.84 -4.51 0.45
C LEU A 502 -19.42 -3.97 0.27
N ARG A 503 -18.45 -4.57 0.94
CA ARG A 503 -17.02 -4.31 0.71
C ARG A 503 -16.56 -4.63 -0.70
N SER A 504 -17.11 -5.70 -1.30
CA SER A 504 -16.83 -6.07 -2.68
C SER A 504 -17.41 -5.06 -3.67
N ILE A 505 -18.64 -4.58 -3.43
CA ILE A 505 -19.29 -3.49 -4.20
C ILE A 505 -18.48 -2.18 -4.11
N GLU A 506 -17.82 -1.91 -2.97
CA GLU A 506 -16.89 -0.77 -2.82
C GLU A 506 -15.54 -0.96 -3.55
N ASN A 507 -15.33 -2.08 -4.24
CA ASN A 507 -14.02 -2.49 -4.76
C ASN A 507 -12.93 -2.51 -3.66
N ARG A 508 -13.32 -2.86 -2.42
CA ARG A 508 -12.45 -2.97 -1.25
C ARG A 508 -12.57 -4.37 -0.62
N PRO A 509 -11.96 -5.41 -1.20
CA PRO A 509 -11.94 -6.75 -0.64
C PRO A 509 -11.48 -6.82 0.83
N VAL A 510 -12.01 -7.77 1.59
CA VAL A 510 -11.84 -7.81 3.06
C VAL A 510 -10.66 -8.67 3.47
N ARG A 511 -9.74 -8.17 4.29
CA ARG A 511 -8.62 -8.97 4.84
C ARG A 511 -9.12 -9.95 5.90
N THR A 512 -8.41 -11.05 6.08
CA THR A 512 -8.70 -12.00 7.18
C THR A 512 -8.59 -11.36 8.56
N ALA A 513 -7.61 -10.47 8.76
CA ALA A 513 -7.47 -9.72 10.01
C ALA A 513 -8.68 -8.81 10.26
N GLU A 514 -9.17 -8.11 9.23
CA GLU A 514 -10.38 -7.27 9.33
C GLU A 514 -11.62 -8.11 9.72
N LEU A 515 -11.80 -9.31 9.16
CA LEU A 515 -12.87 -10.21 9.61
C LEU A 515 -12.69 -10.66 11.07
N HIS A 516 -11.45 -10.88 11.52
CA HIS A 516 -11.17 -11.24 12.91
C HIS A 516 -11.53 -10.10 13.85
N ASP A 517 -11.03 -8.91 13.58
CA ASP A 517 -11.25 -7.72 14.42
C ASP A 517 -12.73 -7.33 14.50
N ILE A 518 -13.49 -7.51 13.41
CA ILE A 518 -14.91 -7.13 13.36
C ILE A 518 -15.81 -8.20 13.98
N PHE A 519 -15.61 -9.48 13.65
CA PHE A 519 -16.56 -10.53 14.03
C PHE A 519 -16.14 -11.33 15.26
N TRP A 520 -14.84 -11.35 15.60
CA TRP A 520 -14.29 -12.11 16.73
C TRP A 520 -13.15 -11.37 17.48
N PRO A 521 -13.29 -10.09 17.86
CA PRO A 521 -12.21 -9.28 18.44
C PRO A 521 -11.60 -9.87 19.72
N ASN A 522 -12.43 -10.56 20.52
CA ASN A 522 -12.03 -11.10 21.82
C ASN A 522 -11.55 -12.56 21.76
N TYR A 523 -11.36 -13.12 20.57
CA TYR A 523 -10.95 -14.52 20.39
C TYR A 523 -9.44 -14.61 20.11
N SER A 524 -8.80 -15.65 20.63
CA SER A 524 -7.43 -15.98 20.25
C SER A 524 -7.32 -16.28 18.75
N HIS A 525 -6.16 -16.06 18.16
CA HIS A 525 -5.92 -16.29 16.73
C HIS A 525 -6.40 -17.68 16.26
N GLN A 526 -6.15 -18.73 17.05
CA GLN A 526 -6.59 -20.09 16.71
C GLN A 526 -8.11 -20.26 16.77
N LYS A 527 -8.77 -19.69 17.78
CA LYS A 527 -10.22 -19.75 17.93
C LYS A 527 -10.93 -18.97 16.82
N SER A 528 -10.40 -17.80 16.45
CA SER A 528 -10.91 -16.99 15.32
C SER A 528 -10.72 -17.70 13.99
N LYS A 529 -9.55 -18.32 13.76
CA LYS A 529 -9.30 -19.13 12.56
C LYS A 529 -10.33 -20.25 12.41
N ASN A 530 -10.63 -20.98 13.49
CA ASN A 530 -11.60 -22.07 13.48
C ASN A 530 -13.02 -21.55 13.19
N ASN A 531 -13.47 -20.51 13.91
CA ASN A 531 -14.80 -19.92 13.71
C ASN A 531 -14.99 -19.35 12.31
N ARG A 532 -13.99 -18.64 11.77
CA ARG A 532 -13.99 -18.15 10.39
C ARG A 532 -14.12 -19.30 9.41
N SER A 533 -13.29 -20.34 9.55
CA SER A 533 -13.29 -21.47 8.60
C SER A 533 -14.65 -22.16 8.55
N VAL A 534 -15.29 -22.37 9.71
CA VAL A 534 -16.65 -22.95 9.79
C VAL A 534 -17.71 -22.00 9.20
N SER A 535 -17.62 -20.70 9.51
CA SER A 535 -18.59 -19.70 9.03
C SER A 535 -18.55 -19.56 7.51
N ILE A 536 -17.36 -19.44 6.93
CA ILE A 536 -17.15 -19.34 5.49
C ILE A 536 -17.64 -20.61 4.79
N ARG A 537 -17.31 -21.79 5.33
CA ARG A 537 -17.77 -23.07 4.78
C ARG A 537 -19.30 -23.10 4.69
N ARG A 538 -20.01 -22.78 5.77
CA ARG A 538 -21.48 -22.76 5.80
C ARG A 538 -22.08 -21.71 4.86
N ILE A 539 -21.45 -20.54 4.73
CA ILE A 539 -21.88 -19.53 3.75
C ILE A 539 -21.76 -20.11 2.33
N ARG A 540 -20.64 -20.74 1.99
CA ARG A 540 -20.44 -21.37 0.67
C ARG A 540 -21.45 -22.47 0.40
N GLU A 541 -21.65 -23.39 1.35
CA GLU A 541 -22.67 -24.46 1.26
C GLU A 541 -24.06 -23.90 0.97
N THR A 542 -24.41 -22.77 1.59
CA THR A 542 -25.72 -22.10 1.33
C THR A 542 -25.78 -21.46 -0.06
N LEU A 543 -24.64 -20.97 -0.57
CA LEU A 543 -24.55 -20.32 -1.88
C LEU A 543 -24.33 -21.32 -3.04
N GLU A 544 -24.09 -22.60 -2.79
CA GLU A 544 -23.84 -23.62 -3.82
C GLU A 544 -24.96 -23.69 -4.87
N ASN A 545 -26.20 -23.45 -4.44
CA ASN A 545 -27.37 -23.44 -5.33
C ASN A 545 -27.56 -22.13 -6.10
N SER A 546 -26.73 -21.10 -5.90
CA SER A 546 -26.78 -19.84 -6.63
C SER A 546 -25.61 -19.73 -7.62
N PRO A 547 -25.84 -19.83 -8.94
CA PRO A 547 -24.75 -19.75 -9.92
C PRO A 547 -24.13 -18.36 -10.02
N TYR A 548 -24.85 -17.33 -9.58
CA TYR A 548 -24.50 -15.92 -9.80
C TYR A 548 -23.65 -15.29 -8.69
N VAL A 549 -23.54 -15.92 -7.53
CA VAL A 549 -22.92 -15.33 -6.33
C VAL A 549 -21.94 -16.30 -5.71
N LYS A 550 -20.66 -15.93 -5.64
CA LYS A 550 -19.61 -16.77 -5.07
C LYS A 550 -18.80 -16.02 -4.03
N LEU A 551 -18.73 -16.59 -2.82
CA LEU A 551 -17.78 -16.13 -1.80
C LEU A 551 -16.40 -16.75 -2.05
N VAL A 552 -15.51 -15.95 -2.62
CA VAL A 552 -14.14 -16.38 -2.91
C VAL A 552 -13.18 -15.89 -1.84
N TYR A 553 -12.15 -16.70 -1.62
CA TYR A 553 -10.94 -16.27 -0.93
C TYR A 553 -9.87 -16.22 -1.99
N ASP A 554 -9.45 -15.02 -2.37
CA ASP A 554 -8.47 -14.88 -3.43
C ASP A 554 -7.08 -15.28 -2.94
N ARG A 555 -6.15 -15.42 -3.88
CA ARG A 555 -4.76 -15.76 -3.56
C ARG A 555 -4.09 -14.65 -2.73
N ALA A 556 -4.56 -13.39 -2.83
CA ALA A 556 -4.06 -12.25 -2.04
C ALA A 556 -4.47 -12.34 -0.56
N GLY A 557 -5.30 -13.30 -0.19
CA GLY A 557 -5.75 -13.50 1.18
C GLY A 557 -6.91 -12.59 1.55
N LEU A 558 -7.64 -12.12 0.53
CA LEU A 558 -8.79 -11.24 0.62
C LEU A 558 -10.07 -12.03 0.36
N TRP A 559 -11.12 -11.66 1.09
CA TRP A 559 -12.46 -12.18 0.94
C TRP A 559 -13.25 -11.24 0.04
N THR A 560 -13.81 -11.80 -1.03
CA THR A 560 -14.63 -11.07 -1.99
C THR A 560 -15.86 -11.91 -2.32
N VAL A 561 -17.01 -11.26 -2.45
CA VAL A 561 -18.17 -11.85 -3.10
C VAL A 561 -18.13 -11.43 -4.56
N ILE A 562 -17.94 -12.39 -5.46
CA ILE A 562 -18.03 -12.15 -6.90
C ILE A 562 -19.47 -12.37 -7.33
N CYS A 563 -19.99 -11.39 -8.06
CA CYS A 563 -21.28 -11.45 -8.74
C CYS A 563 -21.05 -11.29 -10.24
N ASP A 564 -21.85 -11.95 -11.08
CA ASP A 564 -21.74 -11.80 -12.54
C ASP A 564 -21.95 -10.35 -12.99
N ASP A 565 -22.81 -9.62 -12.27
CA ASP A 565 -23.07 -8.20 -12.44
C ASP A 565 -23.57 -7.59 -11.12
N TYR A 566 -22.87 -6.57 -10.60
CA TYR A 566 -23.27 -5.90 -9.36
C TYR A 566 -24.50 -5.01 -9.55
N GLU A 567 -24.87 -4.62 -10.77
CA GLU A 567 -26.15 -3.93 -11.07
C GLU A 567 -27.36 -4.82 -10.75
N THR A 568 -27.15 -6.12 -10.50
CA THR A 568 -28.19 -7.02 -9.98
C THR A 568 -28.39 -6.94 -8.47
N CYS A 569 -27.62 -6.10 -7.75
CA CYS A 569 -27.73 -5.86 -6.30
C CYS A 569 -28.43 -4.52 -6.01
N ASP A 570 -29.49 -4.55 -5.21
CA ASP A 570 -30.35 -3.37 -4.98
C ASP A 570 -29.66 -2.20 -4.28
N PHE A 571 -28.76 -2.47 -3.35
CA PHE A 571 -27.96 -1.42 -2.72
C PHE A 571 -26.96 -0.77 -3.69
N ALA A 572 -26.38 -1.55 -4.61
CA ALA A 572 -25.45 -1.03 -5.61
C ALA A 572 -26.20 -0.17 -6.64
N GLU A 573 -27.34 -0.65 -7.15
CA GLU A 573 -28.22 0.12 -8.05
C GLU A 573 -28.69 1.41 -7.38
N LEU A 574 -29.18 1.34 -6.14
CA LEU A 574 -29.63 2.50 -5.37
C LEU A 574 -28.53 3.57 -5.23
N ARG A 575 -27.29 3.14 -4.96
CA ARG A 575 -26.13 4.04 -4.83
C ARG A 575 -25.87 4.82 -6.11
N GLU A 576 -25.89 4.14 -7.25
CA GLU A 576 -25.63 4.77 -8.55
C GLU A 576 -26.79 5.68 -8.98
N LEU A 577 -28.04 5.27 -8.79
CA LEU A 577 -29.22 6.09 -9.11
C LEU A 577 -29.24 7.40 -8.32
N ILE A 578 -28.97 7.35 -7.01
CA ILE A 578 -28.94 8.54 -6.16
C ILE A 578 -27.76 9.46 -6.53
N ARG A 579 -26.58 8.89 -6.78
CA ARG A 579 -25.38 9.68 -7.16
C ARG A 579 -25.50 10.35 -8.51
N ASN A 580 -26.21 9.73 -9.46
CA ASN A 580 -26.49 10.32 -10.76
C ASN A 580 -27.26 11.64 -10.61
N GLY A 581 -28.16 11.72 -9.63
CA GLY A 581 -28.88 12.95 -9.31
C GLY A 581 -29.95 13.34 -10.33
N ASN A 582 -30.21 12.52 -11.36
CA ASN A 582 -31.31 12.74 -12.31
C ASN A 582 -32.66 12.46 -11.62
N PRO A 583 -33.56 13.46 -11.56
CA PRO A 583 -34.90 13.29 -10.98
C PRO A 583 -35.79 12.22 -11.61
N GLU A 584 -35.53 11.81 -12.86
CA GLU A 584 -36.29 10.74 -13.53
C GLU A 584 -36.16 9.39 -12.81
N TYR A 585 -35.09 9.19 -12.05
CA TYR A 585 -34.86 7.96 -11.29
C TYR A 585 -35.60 7.90 -9.95
N LEU A 586 -36.27 8.97 -9.53
CA LEU A 586 -36.90 9.03 -8.20
C LEU A 586 -37.95 7.93 -8.00
N LYS A 587 -38.75 7.59 -9.02
CA LYS A 587 -39.73 6.48 -8.93
C LYS A 587 -39.06 5.11 -8.72
N LEU A 588 -37.94 4.89 -9.38
CA LEU A 588 -37.17 3.65 -9.26
C LEU A 588 -36.51 3.55 -7.87
N ILE A 589 -35.94 4.66 -7.38
CA ILE A 589 -35.40 4.80 -6.03
C ILE A 589 -36.48 4.47 -4.98
N THR A 590 -37.68 5.05 -5.11
CA THR A 590 -38.82 4.75 -4.22
C THR A 590 -39.11 3.25 -4.18
N GLY A 591 -39.20 2.60 -5.36
CA GLY A 591 -39.48 1.16 -5.44
C GLY A 591 -38.40 0.24 -4.87
N ILE A 592 -37.15 0.70 -4.75
CA ILE A 592 -36.07 -0.03 -4.05
C ILE A 592 -36.20 0.17 -2.53
N LEU A 593 -36.40 1.40 -2.07
CA LEU A 593 -36.48 1.73 -0.64
C LEU A 593 -37.68 1.11 0.07
N GLU A 594 -38.84 1.05 -0.60
CA GLU A 594 -40.09 0.48 -0.06
C GLU A 594 -40.03 -1.03 0.21
N ARG A 595 -39.03 -1.75 -0.32
CA ARG A 595 -38.88 -3.19 -0.10
C ARG A 595 -38.61 -3.55 1.36
N GLY A 596 -38.13 -2.60 2.15
CA GLY A 596 -37.93 -2.75 3.57
C GLY A 596 -36.58 -2.24 4.03
N LYS A 597 -36.40 -2.22 5.35
CA LYS A 597 -35.21 -1.66 6.00
C LYS A 597 -33.93 -2.40 5.64
N PHE A 598 -32.86 -1.66 5.36
CA PHE A 598 -31.51 -2.23 5.25
C PHE A 598 -31.03 -2.68 6.64
N PHE A 599 -30.88 -4.01 6.83
CA PHE A 599 -30.41 -4.70 8.04
C PHE A 599 -30.64 -3.97 9.40
N PRO A 600 -31.60 -4.39 10.24
CA PRO A 600 -31.96 -3.68 11.47
C PRO A 600 -30.79 -3.50 12.45
N SER A 601 -30.70 -2.31 13.03
CA SER A 601 -29.52 -1.79 13.74
C SER A 601 -29.06 -2.61 14.94
N GLU A 602 -30.01 -3.17 15.68
CA GLU A 602 -29.79 -3.86 16.95
C GLU A 602 -29.08 -5.21 16.78
N LYS A 603 -29.19 -5.84 15.60
CA LYS A 603 -28.70 -7.21 15.36
C LYS A 603 -27.42 -7.27 14.53
N TYR A 604 -27.09 -6.21 13.79
CA TYR A 604 -26.06 -6.21 12.75
C TYR A 604 -25.08 -5.02 12.89
N GLN A 605 -24.30 -5.01 13.97
CA GLN A 605 -23.41 -3.89 14.30
C GLN A 605 -22.30 -3.68 13.27
N SER A 606 -21.77 -4.75 12.67
CA SER A 606 -20.69 -4.64 11.66
C SER A 606 -21.13 -3.90 10.39
N LEU A 607 -22.44 -3.84 10.13
CA LEU A 607 -23.03 -3.13 8.99
C LEU A 607 -23.34 -1.65 9.27
N ARG A 608 -22.96 -1.12 10.45
CA ARG A 608 -23.16 0.30 10.80
C ARG A 608 -22.55 1.27 9.77
N PRO A 609 -21.34 1.06 9.21
CA PRO A 609 -20.77 1.97 8.21
C PRO A 609 -21.67 2.13 6.97
N PHE A 610 -22.25 1.03 6.48
CA PHE A 610 -23.12 1.04 5.30
C PHE A 610 -24.49 1.65 5.58
N ARG A 611 -24.98 1.57 6.83
CA ARG A 611 -26.17 2.31 7.26
C ARG A 611 -25.94 3.82 7.26
N LEU A 612 -24.78 4.26 7.76
CA LEU A 612 -24.42 5.68 7.72
C LEU A 612 -24.29 6.17 6.27
N GLU A 613 -23.70 5.36 5.39
CA GLU A 613 -23.68 5.65 3.97
C GLU A 613 -25.09 5.76 3.37
N LEU A 614 -25.99 4.82 3.67
CA LEU A 614 -27.37 4.89 3.21
C LEU A 614 -28.02 6.20 3.64
N ASN A 615 -27.87 6.60 4.91
CA ASN A 615 -28.42 7.86 5.40
C ASN A 615 -27.89 9.07 4.62
N GLU A 616 -26.60 9.11 4.29
CA GLU A 616 -26.03 10.15 3.44
C GLU A 616 -26.60 10.13 2.02
N LEU A 617 -26.76 8.95 1.42
CA LEU A 617 -27.41 8.82 0.10
C LEU A 617 -28.86 9.33 0.15
N LEU A 618 -29.61 9.03 1.20
CA LEU A 618 -30.97 9.55 1.38
C LEU A 618 -30.97 11.09 1.46
N ARG A 619 -30.00 11.72 2.13
CA ARG A 619 -29.88 13.19 2.13
C ARG A 619 -29.69 13.75 0.72
N HIS A 620 -28.86 13.12 -0.11
CA HIS A 620 -28.68 13.52 -1.51
C HIS A 620 -29.97 13.34 -2.33
N CYS A 621 -30.66 12.20 -2.15
CA CYS A 621 -31.95 11.95 -2.79
C CYS A 621 -32.99 13.01 -2.42
N PHE A 622 -33.01 13.45 -1.15
CA PHE A 622 -33.91 14.50 -0.67
C PHE A 622 -33.65 15.85 -1.35
N GLU A 623 -32.39 16.21 -1.54
CA GLU A 623 -32.02 17.43 -2.26
C GLU A 623 -32.40 17.37 -3.75
N THR A 624 -32.27 16.21 -4.39
CA THR A 624 -32.77 15.99 -5.76
C THR A 624 -34.30 16.15 -5.83
N LEU A 625 -35.01 15.59 -4.84
CA LEU A 625 -36.47 15.71 -4.73
C LEU A 625 -36.93 17.17 -4.58
N LYS A 626 -36.24 17.97 -3.74
CA LYS A 626 -36.52 19.40 -3.57
C LYS A 626 -36.37 20.20 -4.86
N LYS A 627 -35.35 19.89 -5.65
CA LYS A 627 -35.06 20.58 -6.92
C LYS A 627 -36.03 20.20 -8.04
N SER A 628 -36.77 19.10 -7.90
CA SER A 628 -37.65 18.58 -8.94
C SER A 628 -39.12 18.56 -8.53
N THR A 629 -39.84 19.64 -8.89
CA THR A 629 -41.27 19.81 -8.61
C THR A 629 -42.21 19.08 -9.58
N SER A 630 -41.72 18.65 -10.73
CA SER A 630 -42.57 18.11 -11.82
C SER A 630 -42.51 16.59 -12.01
N GLN A 631 -41.59 15.87 -11.37
CA GLN A 631 -41.32 14.46 -11.69
C GLN A 631 -42.10 13.43 -10.87
N LEU A 632 -42.64 13.84 -9.71
CA LEU A 632 -43.46 13.01 -8.84
C LEU A 632 -44.72 13.78 -8.47
N ASP A 633 -45.88 13.11 -8.52
CA ASP A 633 -47.11 13.69 -7.96
C ASP A 633 -47.05 13.74 -6.43
N GLN A 634 -48.01 14.42 -5.79
CA GLN A 634 -48.03 14.60 -4.33
C GLN A 634 -48.02 13.25 -3.58
N LYS A 635 -48.67 12.22 -4.12
CA LYS A 635 -48.75 10.88 -3.52
C LYS A 635 -47.43 10.11 -3.67
N GLU A 636 -46.81 10.19 -4.83
CA GLU A 636 -45.50 9.59 -5.10
C GLU A 636 -44.39 10.25 -4.28
N ARG A 637 -44.50 11.56 -4.02
CA ARG A 637 -43.62 12.30 -3.11
C ARG A 637 -43.75 11.83 -1.68
N ALA A 638 -44.99 11.71 -1.16
CA ALA A 638 -45.22 11.19 0.18
C ALA A 638 -44.63 9.78 0.34
N ARG A 639 -44.86 8.89 -0.64
CA ARG A 639 -44.28 7.53 -0.66
C ARG A 639 -42.76 7.52 -0.57
N LEU A 640 -42.07 8.38 -1.34
CA LEU A 640 -40.61 8.47 -1.28
C LEU A 640 -40.17 8.94 0.11
N LEU A 641 -40.80 9.98 0.67
CA LEU A 641 -40.44 10.51 1.99
C LEU A 641 -40.68 9.48 3.11
N GLU A 642 -41.81 8.76 3.10
CA GLU A 642 -42.08 7.64 4.00
C GLU A 642 -41.03 6.53 3.89
N ALA A 643 -40.68 6.16 2.66
CA ALA A 643 -39.65 5.15 2.40
C ALA A 643 -38.28 5.60 2.92
N MET A 644 -37.93 6.89 2.80
CA MET A 644 -36.68 7.43 3.36
C MET A 644 -36.66 7.37 4.89
N LEU A 645 -37.76 7.72 5.55
CA LEU A 645 -37.90 7.68 7.02
C LEU A 645 -37.90 6.25 7.58
N LEU A 646 -38.31 5.25 6.81
CA LEU A 646 -38.17 3.84 7.18
C LEU A 646 -36.69 3.46 7.47
N HIS A 647 -35.77 4.04 6.70
CA HIS A 647 -34.33 3.78 6.79
C HIS A 647 -33.61 4.74 7.73
N ASP A 648 -33.96 6.04 7.71
CA ASP A 648 -33.44 7.06 8.63
C ASP A 648 -34.57 7.77 9.41
N PRO A 649 -35.11 7.16 10.49
CA PRO A 649 -36.18 7.78 11.29
C PRO A 649 -35.80 9.11 11.95
N GLY A 650 -34.50 9.45 12.01
CA GLY A 650 -34.01 10.71 12.58
C GLY A 650 -33.92 11.86 11.56
N PHE A 651 -34.36 11.65 10.31
CA PHE A 651 -34.22 12.64 9.25
C PHE A 651 -35.30 13.74 9.33
N LYS A 652 -35.13 14.68 10.27
CA LYS A 652 -36.09 15.77 10.57
C LYS A 652 -36.60 16.54 9.34
N ALA A 653 -35.71 16.95 8.43
CA ALA A 653 -36.14 17.70 7.25
C ALA A 653 -37.05 16.88 6.31
N CYS A 654 -36.86 15.57 6.26
CA CYS A 654 -37.72 14.66 5.50
C CYS A 654 -39.08 14.48 6.19
N GLU A 655 -39.11 14.40 7.52
CA GLU A 655 -40.33 14.36 8.34
C GLU A 655 -41.17 15.64 8.18
N GLU A 656 -40.54 16.81 8.26
CA GLU A 656 -41.19 18.10 8.02
C GLU A 656 -41.78 18.18 6.60
N ALA A 657 -41.04 17.71 5.59
CA ALA A 657 -41.51 17.68 4.21
C ALA A 657 -42.69 16.71 4.02
N LEU A 658 -42.69 15.56 4.70
CA LEU A 658 -43.81 14.61 4.63
C LEU A 658 -45.07 15.20 5.25
N ASN A 659 -44.94 15.89 6.38
CA ASN A 659 -46.06 16.58 7.05
C ASN A 659 -46.62 17.75 6.22
N ALA A 660 -45.83 18.36 5.33
CA ALA A 660 -46.28 19.41 4.42
C ALA A 660 -46.98 18.87 3.16
N VAL A 661 -46.80 17.58 2.84
CA VAL A 661 -47.34 16.90 1.66
C VAL A 661 -48.58 16.05 2.01
N SER A 662 -48.68 15.61 3.27
CA SER A 662 -49.83 14.92 3.86
C SER A 662 -50.95 15.89 4.19
#